data_AF-A0A2T3M806-F1
#
_entry.id   AF-A0A2T3M806-F1
#
_cell.length_a   1.000
_cell.length_b   1.000
_cell.length_c   1.000
_cell.angle_alpha   90.00
_cell.angle_beta   90.00
_cell.angle_gamma   90.00
#
_symmetry.space_group_name_H-M   'P 1'
#
loop_
_entity.id
_entity.type
_entity.pdbx_description
1 polymer ?
#
loop_
_entity_poly.entity_id
_entity_poly.type
_entity_poly.pdbx_seq_one_letter_code
_entity_poly.pdbx_strand_id
1 'polypeptide(L)'
;MLILLQHIKNTIKNSITLTFIFITIISTLAACGGSSSDSNDDASKKKLEKITIEQVSENNVLEPNEALLNTALIFKAIGHYNDGSSANITSSVQWISNDPALASFVKPSQLQTHKIGQTNIVAKVNNITATWPISILEPIAITVSPSIKSATFDNNQMVYVPKGTSITLESIVEWSDHSKRDGANYVSWMEDDTSFAQDFSEKNRFRAVGNFGDITSLTASFHGVSSNTISLEVSDATLQKIIISSTTSSKNAPLISGVLYGTSRTFTAMGIYQDIDNNKVSKEIDITKDVEWTSSAPNIFYNINNSNIFTAYSGTANSKAIISAKMFNVESNQQELTIADATLSHIDIVAPNKSGKLINGIETTLSAVGYYLESNNSKSVTADLTSFMTWSSSDEKILKKIGHHTFLPAGNFVSASITANISDSAFSTSRKFNVNAGILKNITISEIHQYPLIVPLNKTRTFKAIGDYITDGSSDIISLDITNNVSWQLDQEQLPSSFVQARNLVLAASVTDIPVHIYATSINENKMTSNVETLTSTYVRKEFSVMGTTFSLSELMFDNKINNYVFEDGAMWGVGTWQQSNASCQLLGKRLATEYELNILQTAIDDIKEAYGWPVNTNYWTNTASETDKHISKNLTHSGESYTEEDTTFNLSACVTETN
;
A
#
# COMPACT_ATOMS: atom_id res chain seq x y z
N MET A 1 -26.19 27.71 -34.19
CA MET A 1 -26.75 27.79 -35.56
C MET A 1 -25.97 28.86 -36.31
N LEU A 2 -25.20 28.44 -37.33
CA LEU A 2 -24.58 29.24 -38.42
C LEU A 2 -24.02 30.62 -38.02
N ILE A 3 -22.72 30.89 -37.98
CA ILE A 3 -21.66 30.70 -38.99
C ILE A 3 -20.34 30.73 -38.19
N LEU A 4 -19.57 29.64 -38.11
CA LEU A 4 -18.24 29.60 -38.73
C LEU A 4 -17.86 28.13 -38.99
N LEU A 5 -18.34 27.62 -40.11
CA LEU A 5 -18.05 26.28 -40.62
C LEU A 5 -17.94 26.44 -42.15
N GLN A 6 -16.74 26.72 -42.66
CA GLN A 6 -16.30 26.37 -44.03
C GLN A 6 -14.88 26.88 -44.35
N HIS A 7 -13.92 25.94 -44.35
CA HIS A 7 -12.87 25.71 -45.37
C HIS A 7 -11.92 24.64 -44.79
N ILE A 8 -12.21 23.33 -44.86
CA ILE A 8 -12.16 22.41 -46.01
C ILE A 8 -10.81 22.41 -46.77
N LYS A 9 -10.11 21.26 -46.62
CA LYS A 9 -9.17 20.55 -47.52
C LYS A 9 -7.91 21.32 -47.94
N ASN A 10 -6.69 20.77 -47.87
CA ASN A 10 -6.31 19.49 -48.47
C ASN A 10 -4.88 19.08 -48.04
N THR A 11 -4.61 17.76 -48.08
CA THR A 11 -3.29 17.08 -48.27
C THR A 11 -2.19 17.33 -47.22
N ILE A 12 -1.69 16.31 -46.52
CA ILE A 12 -0.66 15.37 -47.02
C ILE A 12 -0.90 13.95 -46.44
N LYS A 13 -1.11 13.00 -47.35
CA LYS A 13 -0.90 11.56 -47.12
C LYS A 13 0.60 11.31 -47.08
N ASN A 14 1.11 10.58 -46.10
CA ASN A 14 2.30 9.75 -46.29
C ASN A 14 2.06 8.36 -45.69
N SER A 15 1.88 7.42 -46.61
CA SER A 15 1.89 5.97 -46.39
C SER A 15 3.35 5.55 -46.26
N ILE A 16 3.72 4.95 -45.13
CA ILE A 16 4.98 4.21 -45.01
C ILE A 16 4.66 2.73 -45.23
N THR A 17 4.76 2.31 -46.49
CA THR A 17 4.93 0.92 -46.90
C THR A 17 6.34 0.46 -46.53
N LEU A 18 6.49 -0.34 -45.47
CA LEU A 18 7.75 -1.02 -45.16
C LEU A 18 7.78 -2.34 -45.95
N THR A 19 8.50 -2.32 -47.06
CA THR A 19 8.72 -3.49 -47.92
C THR A 19 9.86 -4.31 -47.34
N PHE A 20 9.57 -5.55 -46.92
CA PHE A 20 10.57 -6.54 -46.54
C PHE A 20 11.37 -6.97 -47.77
N ILE A 21 12.65 -6.60 -47.83
CA ILE A 21 13.60 -7.14 -48.81
C ILE A 21 14.35 -8.29 -48.12
N PHE A 22 14.06 -9.49 -48.58
CA PHE A 22 14.69 -10.75 -48.18
C PHE A 22 15.95 -10.94 -49.06
N ILE A 23 17.14 -10.71 -48.52
CA ILE A 23 18.41 -11.04 -49.20
C ILE A 23 18.87 -12.41 -48.68
N THR A 24 18.67 -13.43 -49.51
CA THR A 24 19.29 -14.74 -49.37
C THR A 24 20.64 -14.70 -50.09
N ILE A 25 21.74 -14.84 -49.36
CA ILE A 25 23.05 -15.16 -49.94
C ILE A 25 23.38 -16.59 -49.50
N ILE A 26 23.23 -17.51 -50.44
CA ILE A 26 23.81 -18.85 -50.40
C ILE A 26 25.18 -18.73 -51.04
N SER A 27 26.23 -19.15 -50.32
CA SER A 27 27.50 -19.54 -50.93
C SER A 27 28.09 -20.71 -50.15
N THR A 28 28.00 -21.88 -50.77
CA THR A 28 28.80 -23.07 -50.50
C THR A 28 30.25 -22.83 -50.90
N LEU A 29 31.22 -23.37 -50.15
CA LEU A 29 32.44 -23.99 -50.69
C LEU A 29 33.21 -24.71 -49.57
N ALA A 30 33.39 -26.01 -49.75
CA ALA A 30 34.38 -26.82 -49.07
C ALA A 30 35.72 -26.74 -49.82
N ALA A 31 36.84 -26.68 -49.10
CA ALA A 31 38.02 -27.54 -49.33
C ALA A 31 39.25 -27.10 -48.48
N CYS A 32 39.65 -28.02 -47.61
CA CYS A 32 40.99 -28.48 -47.25
C CYS A 32 42.22 -27.58 -47.50
N GLY A 33 42.97 -27.32 -46.43
CA GLY A 33 44.38 -26.92 -46.43
C GLY A 33 44.91 -26.90 -45.00
N GLY A 34 45.52 -28.00 -44.55
CA GLY A 34 46.13 -28.08 -43.22
C GLY A 34 47.52 -27.45 -43.15
N SER A 35 47.88 -26.93 -41.98
CA SER A 35 49.13 -27.27 -41.27
C SER A 35 49.18 -26.56 -39.92
N SER A 36 49.53 -27.35 -38.91
CA SER A 36 49.92 -27.05 -37.53
C SER A 36 50.53 -25.67 -37.22
N SER A 37 49.95 -24.99 -36.24
CA SER A 37 50.71 -24.29 -35.20
C SER A 37 49.85 -24.24 -33.93
N ASP A 38 50.30 -24.94 -32.88
CA ASP A 38 49.73 -24.90 -31.54
C ASP A 38 49.58 -23.45 -31.07
N SER A 39 48.34 -23.02 -30.90
CA SER A 39 47.97 -21.94 -30.00
C SER A 39 46.68 -22.36 -29.32
N ASN A 40 46.79 -22.68 -28.04
CA ASN A 40 45.66 -22.85 -27.14
C ASN A 40 44.90 -21.52 -27.06
N ASP A 41 43.80 -21.42 -27.79
CA ASP A 41 42.76 -20.41 -27.59
C ASP A 41 41.39 -21.05 -27.90
N ASP A 42 40.89 -21.87 -26.97
CA ASP A 42 39.46 -22.28 -26.93
C ASP A 42 38.89 -22.00 -25.54
N ALA A 43 38.92 -20.72 -25.15
CA ALA A 43 38.31 -20.20 -23.95
C ALA A 43 37.58 -18.87 -24.22
N SER A 44 36.60 -18.86 -25.13
CA SER A 44 35.54 -17.82 -25.18
C SER A 44 34.38 -18.13 -26.13
N LYS A 45 33.99 -19.39 -26.36
CA LYS A 45 32.70 -19.65 -27.04
C LYS A 45 31.55 -19.25 -26.13
N LYS A 46 30.79 -18.22 -26.54
CA LYS A 46 29.54 -17.79 -25.92
C LYS A 46 28.58 -18.97 -25.80
N LYS A 47 28.37 -19.44 -24.57
CA LYS A 47 27.60 -20.64 -24.24
C LYS A 47 26.42 -20.24 -23.36
N LEU A 48 25.22 -20.64 -23.76
CA LEU A 48 24.01 -20.47 -22.94
C LEU A 48 24.14 -21.35 -21.70
N GLU A 49 23.93 -20.76 -20.52
CA GLU A 49 23.97 -21.46 -19.23
C GLU A 49 22.59 -21.59 -18.60
N LYS A 50 21.77 -20.53 -18.69
CA LYS A 50 20.46 -20.46 -18.05
C LYS A 50 19.43 -19.81 -18.97
N ILE A 51 18.17 -20.20 -18.79
CA ILE A 51 17.01 -19.49 -19.36
C ILE A 51 16.18 -18.94 -18.18
N THR A 52 15.68 -17.72 -18.30
CA THR A 52 14.62 -17.17 -17.44
C THR A 52 13.39 -16.91 -18.30
N ILE A 53 12.21 -17.20 -17.76
CA ILE A 53 10.93 -16.83 -18.37
C ILE A 53 10.46 -15.55 -17.70
N GLU A 54 9.94 -14.62 -18.49
CA GLU A 54 9.28 -13.41 -18.01
C GLU A 54 7.91 -13.31 -18.68
N GLN A 55 6.85 -13.06 -17.92
CA GLN A 55 5.56 -12.69 -18.49
C GLN A 55 5.58 -11.19 -18.84
N VAL A 56 5.19 -10.86 -20.07
CA VAL A 56 5.00 -9.48 -20.53
C VAL A 56 3.60 -9.06 -20.10
N SER A 57 3.50 -8.37 -18.97
CA SER A 57 2.21 -7.90 -18.46
C SER A 57 1.75 -6.63 -19.19
N GLU A 58 0.53 -6.68 -19.73
CA GLU A 58 -0.26 -5.49 -20.03
C GLU A 58 -1.39 -5.45 -18.99
N ASN A 59 -1.23 -4.61 -17.95
CA ASN A 59 -2.23 -4.33 -16.92
C ASN A 59 -2.81 -5.57 -16.21
N ASN A 60 -2.06 -6.17 -15.28
CA ASN A 60 -2.53 -7.38 -14.59
C ASN A 60 -3.35 -7.07 -13.32
N VAL A 61 -4.55 -7.64 -13.30
CA VAL A 61 -5.46 -7.82 -12.15
C VAL A 61 -5.03 -9.01 -11.24
N LEU A 62 -4.05 -9.77 -11.69
CA LEU A 62 -3.63 -11.06 -11.14
C LEU A 62 -2.12 -11.12 -10.84
N GLU A 63 -1.71 -12.05 -9.99
CA GLU A 63 -0.31 -12.26 -9.64
C GLU A 63 0.54 -12.74 -10.84
N PRO A 64 1.89 -12.62 -10.82
CA PRO A 64 2.76 -12.96 -11.96
C PRO A 64 2.66 -14.41 -12.45
N ASN A 65 2.21 -15.34 -11.58
CA ASN A 65 2.03 -16.76 -11.91
C ASN A 65 0.55 -17.12 -12.08
N GLU A 66 -0.32 -16.13 -12.23
CA GLU A 66 -1.74 -16.33 -12.37
C GLU A 66 -2.24 -15.82 -13.72
N ALA A 67 -3.30 -16.45 -14.18
CA ALA A 67 -3.94 -16.05 -15.41
C ALA A 67 -5.45 -16.21 -15.32
N LEU A 68 -6.15 -15.31 -15.98
CA LEU A 68 -7.58 -15.43 -16.17
C LEU A 68 -7.87 -16.56 -17.15
N LEU A 69 -8.94 -17.30 -16.91
CA LEU A 69 -9.51 -18.23 -17.87
C LEU A 69 -9.80 -17.53 -19.21
N ASN A 70 -9.54 -18.22 -20.33
CA ASN A 70 -9.77 -17.74 -21.69
C ASN A 70 -8.99 -16.47 -22.08
N THR A 71 -7.81 -16.24 -21.50
CA THR A 71 -6.94 -15.11 -21.85
C THR A 71 -5.64 -15.53 -22.51
N ALA A 72 -5.05 -14.60 -23.27
CA ALA A 72 -3.75 -14.78 -23.90
C ALA A 72 -2.66 -14.09 -23.08
N LEU A 73 -1.56 -14.79 -22.85
CA LEU A 73 -0.40 -14.31 -22.12
C LEU A 73 0.79 -14.30 -23.06
N ILE A 74 1.62 -13.27 -22.95
CA ILE A 74 2.85 -13.16 -23.73
C ILE A 74 4.02 -13.42 -22.79
N PHE A 75 4.89 -14.35 -23.17
CA PHE A 75 6.11 -14.65 -22.46
C PHE A 75 7.33 -14.16 -23.25
N LYS A 76 8.42 -13.91 -22.53
CA LYS A 76 9.78 -13.73 -23.04
C LYS A 76 10.67 -14.78 -22.41
N ALA A 77 11.64 -15.24 -23.17
CA ALA A 77 12.75 -16.04 -22.65
C ALA A 77 14.03 -15.22 -22.75
N ILE A 78 14.71 -15.05 -21.61
CA ILE A 78 16.01 -14.40 -21.52
C ILE A 78 17.07 -15.49 -21.28
N GLY A 79 18.03 -15.58 -22.19
CA GLY A 79 19.15 -16.49 -22.10
C GLY A 79 20.32 -15.81 -21.43
N HIS A 80 20.93 -16.46 -20.45
CA HIS A 80 22.11 -15.99 -19.74
C HIS A 80 23.30 -16.83 -20.15
N TYR A 81 24.40 -16.17 -20.52
CA TYR A 81 25.57 -16.80 -21.10
C TYR A 81 26.75 -16.77 -20.12
N ASN A 82 27.68 -17.71 -20.31
CA ASN A 82 28.91 -17.85 -19.53
C ASN A 82 29.83 -16.62 -19.53
N ASP A 83 29.68 -15.73 -20.50
CA ASP A 83 30.39 -14.44 -20.59
C ASP A 83 29.74 -13.33 -19.75
N GLY A 84 28.68 -13.66 -18.99
CA GLY A 84 27.91 -12.73 -18.18
C GLY A 84 26.91 -11.87 -18.97
N SER A 85 26.82 -12.05 -20.30
CA SER A 85 25.82 -11.37 -21.11
C SER A 85 24.45 -12.06 -21.02
N SER A 86 23.38 -11.30 -21.25
CA SER A 86 22.02 -11.82 -21.43
C SER A 86 21.47 -11.40 -22.79
N ALA A 87 20.66 -12.26 -23.40
CA ALA A 87 19.97 -11.93 -24.65
C ALA A 87 18.53 -12.42 -24.64
N ASN A 88 17.66 -11.70 -25.33
CA ASN A 88 16.32 -12.19 -25.61
C ASN A 88 16.42 -13.36 -26.61
N ILE A 89 16.02 -14.55 -26.17
CA ILE A 89 16.02 -15.79 -26.93
C ILE A 89 14.61 -16.33 -27.15
N THR A 90 13.59 -15.49 -27.01
CA THR A 90 12.16 -15.86 -27.08
C THR A 90 11.79 -16.61 -28.35
N SER A 91 12.37 -16.21 -29.49
CA SER A 91 12.17 -16.89 -30.80
C SER A 91 13.02 -18.14 -30.98
N SER A 92 14.01 -18.35 -30.11
CA SER A 92 14.99 -19.43 -30.19
C SER A 92 14.70 -20.58 -29.24
N VAL A 93 13.74 -20.42 -28.32
CA VAL A 93 13.31 -21.45 -27.38
C VAL A 93 12.07 -22.19 -27.88
N GLN A 94 12.01 -23.48 -27.58
CA GLN A 94 10.78 -24.26 -27.71
C GLN A 94 9.92 -24.01 -26.47
N TRP A 95 8.70 -23.52 -26.69
CA TRP A 95 7.70 -23.30 -25.64
C TRP A 95 6.76 -24.50 -25.54
N ILE A 96 6.58 -25.02 -24.32
CA ILE A 96 5.78 -26.21 -24.03
C ILE A 96 4.88 -25.91 -22.84
N SER A 97 3.64 -26.39 -22.86
CA SER A 97 2.81 -26.50 -21.65
C SER A 97 2.78 -27.96 -21.22
N ASN A 98 2.98 -28.21 -19.93
CA ASN A 98 2.90 -29.56 -19.37
C ASN A 98 1.46 -30.12 -19.42
N ASP A 99 0.45 -29.25 -19.50
CA ASP A 99 -0.93 -29.63 -19.70
C ASP A 99 -1.58 -28.72 -20.76
N PRO A 100 -1.55 -29.13 -22.04
CA PRO A 100 -2.19 -28.40 -23.14
C PRO A 100 -3.70 -28.25 -23.02
N ALA A 101 -4.38 -29.07 -22.20
CA ALA A 101 -5.82 -28.95 -21.98
C ALA A 101 -6.16 -27.81 -21.02
N LEU A 102 -5.24 -27.45 -20.11
CA LEU A 102 -5.37 -26.27 -19.26
C LEU A 102 -4.91 -24.99 -19.97
N ALA A 103 -3.74 -25.03 -20.63
CA ALA A 103 -3.23 -23.91 -21.42
C ALA A 103 -2.29 -24.39 -22.54
N SER A 104 -2.34 -23.77 -23.71
CA SER A 104 -1.50 -24.15 -24.86
C SER A 104 -1.00 -22.95 -25.66
N PHE A 105 0.17 -23.09 -26.28
CA PHE A 105 0.76 -22.03 -27.09
C PHE A 105 0.09 -21.96 -28.47
N VAL A 106 -0.53 -20.83 -28.77
CA VAL A 106 -1.17 -20.56 -30.08
C VAL A 106 -0.17 -19.97 -31.08
N LYS A 107 0.88 -19.31 -30.59
CA LYS A 107 2.06 -18.84 -31.33
C LYS A 107 3.29 -18.97 -30.44
N PRO A 108 4.53 -18.92 -30.99
CA PRO A 108 5.72 -18.82 -30.16
C PRO A 108 5.56 -17.72 -29.10
N SER A 109 5.78 -18.10 -27.85
CA SER A 109 5.65 -17.25 -26.65
C SER A 109 4.27 -16.68 -26.32
N GLN A 110 3.23 -16.98 -27.11
CA GLN A 110 1.84 -16.59 -26.81
C GLN A 110 1.05 -17.79 -26.31
N LEU A 111 0.83 -17.86 -24.99
CA LEU A 111 0.05 -18.90 -24.34
C LEU A 111 -1.43 -18.50 -24.27
N GLN A 112 -2.34 -19.42 -24.57
CA GLN A 112 -3.78 -19.27 -24.37
C GLN A 112 -4.24 -20.19 -23.25
N THR A 113 -4.98 -19.66 -22.27
CA THR A 113 -5.63 -20.46 -21.21
C THR A 113 -7.00 -20.96 -21.67
N HIS A 114 -7.38 -22.17 -21.23
CA HIS A 114 -8.59 -22.88 -21.68
C HIS A 114 -9.44 -23.43 -20.53
N LYS A 115 -8.82 -23.78 -19.40
CA LYS A 115 -9.53 -24.36 -18.24
C LYS A 115 -8.86 -23.99 -16.93
N ILE A 116 -9.67 -23.83 -15.87
CA ILE A 116 -9.19 -23.60 -14.51
C ILE A 116 -8.27 -24.75 -14.04
N GLY A 117 -7.24 -24.42 -13.28
CA GLY A 117 -6.27 -25.38 -12.76
C GLY A 117 -4.84 -24.88 -12.85
N GLN A 118 -3.90 -25.72 -12.46
CA GLN A 118 -2.48 -25.38 -12.41
C GLN A 118 -1.71 -26.18 -13.44
N THR A 119 -0.81 -25.53 -14.17
CA THR A 119 0.14 -26.19 -15.07
C THR A 119 1.51 -25.51 -15.04
N ASN A 120 2.47 -26.12 -15.71
CA ASN A 120 3.83 -25.59 -15.85
C ASN A 120 4.12 -25.29 -17.31
N ILE A 121 4.69 -24.11 -17.55
CA ILE A 121 5.13 -23.64 -18.85
C ILE A 121 6.64 -23.80 -18.93
N VAL A 122 7.14 -24.42 -19.99
CA VAL A 122 8.55 -24.76 -20.15
C VAL A 122 9.11 -24.07 -21.39
N ALA A 123 10.19 -23.32 -21.22
CA ALA A 123 11.03 -22.81 -22.30
C ALA A 123 12.29 -23.67 -22.39
N LYS A 124 12.55 -24.27 -23.56
CA LYS A 124 13.65 -25.22 -23.76
C LYS A 124 14.54 -24.83 -24.93
N VAL A 125 15.85 -24.87 -24.72
CA VAL A 125 16.88 -24.83 -25.79
C VAL A 125 17.89 -25.92 -25.50
N ASN A 126 18.07 -26.87 -26.42
CA ASN A 126 18.92 -28.05 -26.22
C ASN A 126 18.55 -28.80 -24.92
N ASN A 127 19.48 -28.91 -23.97
CA ASN A 127 19.27 -29.54 -22.67
C ASN A 127 18.98 -28.55 -21.53
N ILE A 128 18.87 -27.25 -21.83
CA ILE A 128 18.61 -26.20 -20.84
C ILE A 128 17.11 -25.88 -20.87
N THR A 129 16.50 -25.90 -19.70
CA THR A 129 15.06 -25.65 -19.52
C THR A 129 14.83 -24.61 -18.44
N ALA A 130 13.85 -23.75 -18.65
CA ALA A 130 13.23 -22.94 -17.61
C ALA A 130 11.76 -23.33 -17.47
N THR A 131 11.25 -23.28 -16.24
CA THR A 131 9.86 -23.60 -15.93
C THR A 131 9.21 -22.40 -15.25
N TRP A 132 7.98 -22.10 -15.65
CA TRP A 132 7.12 -21.06 -15.08
C TRP A 132 5.78 -21.68 -14.66
N PRO A 133 5.45 -21.73 -13.36
CA PRO A 133 4.15 -22.22 -12.93
C PRO A 133 3.05 -21.22 -13.29
N ILE A 134 1.89 -21.73 -13.69
CA ILE A 134 0.72 -20.91 -13.97
C ILE A 134 -0.52 -21.49 -13.28
N SER A 135 -1.24 -20.64 -12.55
CA SER A 135 -2.55 -20.92 -11.94
C SER A 135 -3.63 -20.20 -12.72
N ILE A 136 -4.53 -20.94 -13.33
CA ILE A 136 -5.61 -20.42 -14.17
C ILE A 136 -6.86 -20.31 -13.30
N LEU A 137 -7.34 -19.07 -13.14
CA LEU A 137 -8.42 -18.70 -12.24
C LEU A 137 -9.54 -17.98 -13.00
N GLU A 138 -10.73 -18.00 -12.43
CA GLU A 138 -11.84 -17.13 -12.83
C GLU A 138 -12.50 -16.52 -11.60
N PRO A 139 -13.04 -15.29 -11.69
CA PRO A 139 -13.90 -14.78 -10.63
C PRO A 139 -15.18 -15.62 -10.57
N ILE A 140 -15.65 -15.92 -9.37
CA ILE A 140 -16.88 -16.69 -9.14
C ILE A 140 -17.95 -15.89 -8.40
N ALA A 141 -17.55 -14.89 -7.60
CA ALA A 141 -18.47 -13.96 -6.97
C ALA A 141 -17.82 -12.58 -6.76
N ILE A 142 -18.64 -11.54 -6.69
CA ILE A 142 -18.22 -10.20 -6.29
C ILE A 142 -19.18 -9.74 -5.18
N THR A 143 -18.64 -9.24 -4.08
CA THR A 143 -19.44 -8.62 -3.02
C THR A 143 -19.08 -7.15 -2.93
N VAL A 144 -20.10 -6.30 -2.83
CA VAL A 144 -19.95 -4.86 -2.64
C VAL A 144 -20.59 -4.45 -1.32
N SER A 145 -19.89 -3.61 -0.56
CA SER A 145 -20.37 -3.01 0.68
C SER A 145 -19.85 -1.58 0.85
N PRO A 146 -20.53 -0.70 1.58
CA PRO A 146 -20.01 0.63 1.89
C PRO A 146 -18.87 0.54 2.91
N SER A 147 -17.85 1.38 2.78
CA SER A 147 -16.70 1.43 3.71
C SER A 147 -17.09 1.92 5.10
N ILE A 148 -18.18 2.68 5.22
CA ILE A 148 -18.74 3.16 6.49
C ILE A 148 -19.91 2.25 6.86
N LYS A 149 -19.68 1.29 7.76
CA LYS A 149 -20.75 0.48 8.37
C LYS A 149 -21.48 1.32 9.42
N SER A 150 -22.48 2.10 9.01
CA SER A 150 -23.43 2.73 9.95
C SER A 150 -24.20 1.65 10.73
N ALA A 151 -24.56 1.93 11.99
CA ALA A 151 -25.20 0.97 12.90
C ALA A 151 -26.62 0.52 12.48
N THR A 152 -27.21 1.10 11.43
CA THR A 152 -28.52 0.74 10.89
C THR A 152 -28.40 0.17 9.47
N PHE A 153 -27.59 -0.87 9.30
CA PHE A 153 -27.70 -1.74 8.14
C PHE A 153 -28.71 -2.83 8.46
N ASP A 154 -29.99 -2.51 8.28
CA ASP A 154 -31.00 -3.55 8.12
C ASP A 154 -30.81 -4.18 6.73
N ASN A 155 -31.21 -5.43 6.56
CA ASN A 155 -30.81 -6.34 5.47
C ASN A 155 -31.29 -5.93 4.05
N ASN A 156 -31.79 -4.69 3.87
CA ASN A 156 -32.12 -4.05 2.60
C ASN A 156 -31.08 -2.94 2.30
N GLN A 157 -30.30 -3.17 1.25
CA GLN A 157 -29.11 -2.43 0.82
C GLN A 157 -29.34 -0.96 0.44
N MET A 158 -29.69 -0.09 1.39
CA MET A 158 -29.90 1.35 1.15
C MET A 158 -28.97 2.20 2.01
N VAL A 159 -28.18 3.07 1.37
CA VAL A 159 -27.23 3.97 2.02
C VAL A 159 -27.61 5.42 1.73
N TYR A 160 -27.82 6.19 2.79
CA TYR A 160 -28.10 7.61 2.71
C TYR A 160 -26.79 8.41 2.69
N VAL A 161 -26.57 9.16 1.61
CA VAL A 161 -25.36 9.98 1.39
C VAL A 161 -25.77 11.44 1.28
N PRO A 162 -25.31 12.32 2.18
CA PRO A 162 -25.64 13.75 2.10
C PRO A 162 -25.19 14.35 0.78
N LYS A 163 -26.05 15.16 0.17
CA LYS A 163 -25.74 15.83 -1.10
C LYS A 163 -24.39 16.55 -1.04
N GLY A 164 -23.54 16.29 -2.03
CA GLY A 164 -22.22 16.88 -2.19
C GLY A 164 -21.08 16.21 -1.42
N THR A 165 -21.37 15.22 -0.56
CA THR A 165 -20.35 14.30 0.00
C THR A 165 -20.15 13.08 -0.89
N SER A 166 -19.08 12.33 -0.63
CA SER A 166 -18.86 11.04 -1.24
C SER A 166 -18.94 9.87 -0.26
N ILE A 167 -19.32 8.72 -0.81
CA ILE A 167 -19.18 7.42 -0.17
C ILE A 167 -18.12 6.61 -0.92
N THR A 168 -17.29 5.87 -0.18
CA THR A 168 -16.42 4.85 -0.77
C THR A 168 -17.05 3.49 -0.59
N LEU A 169 -17.03 2.69 -1.66
CA LEU A 169 -17.49 1.31 -1.65
C LEU A 169 -16.28 0.38 -1.63
N GLU A 170 -16.38 -0.66 -0.83
CA GLU A 170 -15.48 -1.81 -0.87
C GLU A 170 -16.03 -2.82 -1.86
N SER A 171 -15.14 -3.49 -2.59
CA SER A 171 -15.50 -4.61 -3.44
C SER A 171 -14.55 -5.76 -3.18
N ILE A 172 -15.09 -6.97 -3.05
CA ILE A 172 -14.32 -8.18 -2.81
C ILE A 172 -14.64 -9.16 -3.93
N VAL A 173 -13.63 -9.54 -4.70
CA VAL A 173 -13.73 -10.58 -5.73
C VAL A 173 -13.34 -11.92 -5.10
N GLU A 174 -14.25 -12.88 -5.15
CA GLU A 174 -13.98 -14.28 -4.85
C GLU A 174 -13.59 -15.01 -6.13
N TRP A 175 -12.46 -15.71 -6.10
CA TRP A 175 -11.90 -16.45 -7.23
C TRP A 175 -12.21 -17.95 -7.14
N SER A 176 -12.01 -18.67 -8.24
CA SER A 176 -12.26 -20.12 -8.32
C SER A 176 -11.39 -20.98 -7.40
N ASP A 177 -10.32 -20.41 -6.84
CA ASP A 177 -9.50 -21.01 -5.77
C ASP A 177 -10.02 -20.68 -4.35
N HIS A 178 -11.18 -20.04 -4.26
CA HIS A 178 -11.81 -19.50 -3.04
C HIS A 178 -11.05 -18.37 -2.35
N SER A 179 -9.98 -17.85 -2.95
CA SER A 179 -9.34 -16.64 -2.45
C SER A 179 -10.26 -15.44 -2.63
N LYS A 180 -10.26 -14.54 -1.64
CA LYS A 180 -11.01 -13.28 -1.65
C LYS A 180 -10.03 -12.12 -1.69
N ARG A 181 -10.19 -11.23 -2.66
CA ARG A 181 -9.24 -10.14 -2.93
C ARG A 181 -9.97 -8.83 -3.13
N ASP A 182 -9.35 -7.73 -2.74
CA ASP A 182 -9.89 -6.40 -2.99
C ASP A 182 -10.04 -6.18 -4.51
N GLY A 183 -11.27 -5.87 -4.92
CA GLY A 183 -11.69 -5.62 -6.28
C GLY A 183 -11.68 -4.14 -6.68
N ALA A 184 -11.43 -3.20 -5.75
CA ALA A 184 -11.80 -1.78 -5.89
C ALA A 184 -11.23 -1.12 -7.15
N ASN A 185 -10.04 -1.55 -7.58
CA ASN A 185 -9.35 -1.02 -8.76
C ASN A 185 -9.62 -1.79 -10.06
N TYR A 186 -10.27 -2.96 -9.96
CA TYR A 186 -10.40 -3.95 -11.03
C TYR A 186 -11.83 -4.10 -11.54
N VAL A 187 -12.81 -3.93 -10.67
CA VAL A 187 -14.22 -3.99 -11.05
C VAL A 187 -14.61 -2.74 -11.84
N SER A 188 -15.52 -2.92 -12.79
CA SER A 188 -16.21 -1.82 -13.46
C SER A 188 -17.55 -1.60 -12.80
N TRP A 189 -17.77 -0.40 -12.30
CA TRP A 189 -19.02 0.00 -11.67
C TRP A 189 -20.06 0.37 -12.73
N MET A 190 -21.28 -0.08 -12.50
CA MET A 190 -22.45 0.23 -13.31
C MET A 190 -23.49 0.89 -12.41
N GLU A 191 -23.86 2.10 -12.78
CA GLU A 191 -24.88 2.93 -12.13
C GLU A 191 -26.14 2.91 -13.02
N ASP A 192 -27.31 2.78 -12.41
CA ASP A 192 -28.59 2.83 -13.13
C ASP A 192 -29.10 4.27 -13.36
N ASP A 193 -28.48 5.25 -12.73
CA ASP A 193 -28.78 6.68 -12.80
C ASP A 193 -27.50 7.53 -12.60
N THR A 194 -27.63 8.86 -12.69
CA THR A 194 -26.58 9.88 -12.62
C THR A 194 -26.62 10.72 -11.35
N SER A 195 -27.47 10.34 -10.39
CA SER A 195 -27.61 11.03 -9.10
C SER A 195 -26.37 10.87 -8.21
N PHE A 196 -25.51 9.92 -8.54
CA PHE A 196 -24.15 9.77 -8.02
C PHE A 196 -23.15 9.91 -9.18
N ALA A 197 -22.01 10.54 -8.88
CA ALA A 197 -20.91 10.71 -9.83
C ALA A 197 -19.69 9.95 -9.32
N GLN A 198 -19.23 8.97 -10.09
CA GLN A 198 -17.99 8.24 -9.83
C GLN A 198 -16.75 9.15 -9.89
N ASP A 199 -15.87 9.02 -8.90
CA ASP A 199 -14.56 9.66 -8.88
C ASP A 199 -13.59 8.91 -9.81
N PHE A 200 -12.99 9.60 -10.77
CA PHE A 200 -12.05 8.98 -11.71
C PHE A 200 -10.67 8.72 -11.11
N SER A 201 -10.31 9.44 -10.04
CA SER A 201 -9.06 9.22 -9.31
C SER A 201 -9.16 8.03 -8.34
N GLU A 202 -10.37 7.75 -7.86
CA GLU A 202 -10.70 6.65 -6.95
C GLU A 202 -11.97 5.95 -7.43
N LYS A 203 -11.80 4.92 -8.28
CA LYS A 203 -12.91 4.27 -9.02
C LYS A 203 -14.03 3.72 -8.13
N ASN A 204 -13.79 3.50 -6.84
CA ASN A 204 -14.76 3.00 -5.89
C ASN A 204 -15.40 4.09 -5.03
N ARG A 205 -15.19 5.37 -5.35
CA ARG A 205 -15.74 6.52 -4.62
C ARG A 205 -16.81 7.21 -5.46
N PHE A 206 -17.97 7.47 -4.84
CA PHE A 206 -19.16 8.00 -5.51
C PHE A 206 -19.66 9.24 -4.78
N ARG A 207 -19.79 10.36 -5.49
CA ARG A 207 -20.25 11.64 -4.96
C ARG A 207 -21.72 11.87 -5.23
N ALA A 208 -22.49 12.20 -4.20
CA ALA A 208 -23.91 12.54 -4.36
C ALA A 208 -24.07 13.90 -5.07
N VAL A 209 -24.67 13.90 -6.26
CA VAL A 209 -24.86 15.10 -7.10
C VAL A 209 -26.33 15.35 -7.49
N GLY A 210 -27.20 14.36 -7.33
CA GLY A 210 -28.64 14.43 -7.63
C GLY A 210 -29.45 15.31 -6.67
N ASN A 211 -30.78 15.25 -6.80
CA ASN A 211 -31.73 15.88 -5.89
C ASN A 211 -32.00 15.00 -4.69
N PHE A 212 -32.51 15.60 -3.60
CA PHE A 212 -32.86 14.85 -2.40
C PHE A 212 -33.92 13.79 -2.69
N GLY A 213 -33.71 12.58 -2.17
CA GLY A 213 -34.56 11.42 -2.41
C GLY A 213 -34.29 10.69 -3.74
N ASP A 214 -33.39 11.20 -4.59
CA ASP A 214 -32.97 10.47 -5.79
C ASP A 214 -32.17 9.23 -5.36
N ILE A 215 -32.48 8.08 -5.96
CA ILE A 215 -31.89 6.78 -5.65
C ILE A 215 -31.12 6.27 -6.86
N THR A 216 -29.89 5.81 -6.65
CA THR A 216 -29.07 5.12 -7.66
C THR A 216 -28.67 3.76 -7.14
N SER A 217 -28.93 2.72 -7.94
CA SER A 217 -28.43 1.38 -7.71
C SER A 217 -27.07 1.20 -8.39
N LEU A 218 -26.10 0.69 -7.63
CA LEU A 218 -24.78 0.35 -8.12
C LEU A 218 -24.56 -1.15 -8.11
N THR A 219 -23.93 -1.62 -9.17
CA THR A 219 -23.39 -2.98 -9.29
C THR A 219 -21.96 -2.92 -9.78
N ALA A 220 -21.09 -3.76 -9.23
CA ALA A 220 -19.75 -3.97 -9.74
C ALA A 220 -19.74 -5.17 -10.67
N SER A 221 -19.00 -5.09 -11.78
CA SER A 221 -18.85 -6.19 -12.73
C SER A 221 -17.38 -6.44 -13.07
N PHE A 222 -17.01 -7.72 -13.17
CA PHE A 222 -15.67 -8.13 -13.56
C PHE A 222 -15.72 -9.48 -14.28
N HIS A 223 -15.22 -9.52 -15.53
CA HIS A 223 -15.22 -10.72 -16.39
C HIS A 223 -16.57 -11.47 -16.46
N GLY A 224 -17.69 -10.72 -16.54
CA GLY A 224 -19.03 -11.29 -16.66
C GLY A 224 -19.68 -11.71 -15.34
N VAL A 225 -18.96 -11.66 -14.22
CA VAL A 225 -19.53 -11.77 -12.88
C VAL A 225 -20.02 -10.41 -12.42
N SER A 226 -21.22 -10.36 -11.87
CA SER A 226 -21.80 -9.14 -11.28
C SER A 226 -21.91 -9.29 -9.77
N SER A 227 -21.78 -8.19 -9.04
CA SER A 227 -21.94 -8.18 -7.60
C SER A 227 -23.41 -8.19 -7.17
N ASN A 228 -23.63 -8.24 -5.85
CA ASN A 228 -24.87 -7.73 -5.29
C ASN A 228 -25.07 -6.25 -5.63
N THR A 229 -26.32 -5.80 -5.65
CA THR A 229 -26.67 -4.39 -5.81
C THR A 229 -26.45 -3.63 -4.50
N ILE A 230 -26.14 -2.33 -4.57
CA ILE A 230 -26.25 -1.42 -3.44
C ILE A 230 -27.04 -0.19 -3.89
N SER A 231 -28.06 0.22 -3.13
CA SER A 231 -28.82 1.43 -3.43
C SER A 231 -28.25 2.58 -2.60
N LEU A 232 -27.96 3.70 -3.26
CA LEU A 232 -27.57 4.95 -2.63
C LEU A 232 -28.70 5.96 -2.80
N GLU A 233 -29.09 6.63 -1.72
CA GLU A 233 -30.05 7.73 -1.77
C GLU A 233 -29.36 9.04 -1.42
N VAL A 234 -29.65 10.08 -2.20
CA VAL A 234 -29.20 11.44 -1.90
C VAL A 234 -30.01 11.99 -0.73
N SER A 235 -29.37 12.08 0.44
CA SER A 235 -29.97 12.59 1.67
C SER A 235 -29.93 14.13 1.74
N ASP A 236 -30.94 14.69 2.40
CA ASP A 236 -31.08 16.11 2.73
C ASP A 236 -30.42 16.52 4.06
N ALA A 237 -29.67 15.62 4.69
CA ALA A 237 -28.89 15.91 5.88
C ALA A 237 -28.00 17.14 5.67
N THR A 238 -28.02 18.03 6.65
CA THR A 238 -27.38 19.35 6.55
C THR A 238 -26.06 19.38 7.29
N LEU A 239 -25.00 19.86 6.63
CA LEU A 239 -23.69 20.07 7.27
C LEU A 239 -23.81 21.22 8.28
N GLN A 240 -23.56 20.91 9.55
CA GLN A 240 -23.62 21.89 10.65
C GLN A 240 -22.24 22.46 10.99
N LYS A 241 -21.21 21.60 10.97
CA LYS A 241 -19.85 21.98 11.36
C LYS A 241 -18.82 21.15 10.61
N ILE A 242 -17.66 21.76 10.34
CA ILE A 242 -16.45 21.06 9.89
C ILE A 242 -15.42 21.17 11.01
N ILE A 243 -14.80 20.04 11.38
CA ILE A 243 -13.69 20.00 12.32
C ILE A 243 -12.48 19.48 11.56
N ILE A 244 -11.42 20.29 11.49
CA ILE A 244 -10.12 19.86 10.99
C ILE A 244 -9.18 19.55 12.15
N SER A 245 -8.41 18.48 12.02
CA SER A 245 -7.30 18.10 12.91
C SER A 245 -6.06 17.80 12.06
N SER A 246 -4.85 17.88 12.66
CA SER A 246 -3.60 17.55 11.97
C SER A 246 -3.00 16.28 12.52
N THR A 247 -2.54 15.38 11.66
CA THR A 247 -1.76 14.21 12.07
C THR A 247 -0.28 14.49 11.88
N THR A 248 0.53 14.26 12.92
CA THR A 248 1.99 14.33 12.81
C THR A 248 2.46 13.09 12.05
N SER A 249 2.79 13.24 10.77
CA SER A 249 3.12 12.11 9.87
C SER A 249 4.46 11.39 10.18
N SER A 250 5.00 11.44 11.40
CA SER A 250 6.24 10.74 11.75
C SER A 250 6.35 10.46 13.25
N LYS A 251 6.49 9.18 13.62
CA LYS A 251 6.88 8.72 14.98
C LYS A 251 8.25 9.25 15.44
N ASN A 252 9.02 9.88 14.54
CA ASN A 252 10.32 10.50 14.80
C ASN A 252 10.30 12.03 14.58
N ALA A 253 9.12 12.66 14.59
CA ALA A 253 9.03 14.10 14.44
C ALA A 253 9.81 14.79 15.57
N PRO A 254 10.83 15.61 15.25
CA PRO A 254 11.61 16.32 16.25
C PRO A 254 10.69 17.24 17.06
N LEU A 255 10.98 17.40 18.36
CA LEU A 255 10.27 18.25 19.35
C LEU A 255 10.30 19.77 19.05
N ILE A 256 10.44 20.15 17.78
CA ILE A 256 10.39 21.53 17.31
C ILE A 256 8.95 21.87 16.91
N SER A 257 8.47 23.03 17.35
CA SER A 257 7.15 23.53 16.96
C SER A 257 7.13 23.93 15.49
N GLY A 258 6.21 23.37 14.71
CA GLY A 258 6.04 23.66 13.28
C GLY A 258 6.57 22.56 12.35
N VAL A 259 6.54 22.83 11.05
CA VAL A 259 7.09 21.94 10.01
C VAL A 259 8.41 22.49 9.49
N LEU A 260 9.33 21.60 9.12
CA LEU A 260 10.58 21.98 8.48
C LEU A 260 10.35 22.32 7.00
N TYR A 261 11.15 23.22 6.44
CA TYR A 261 11.16 23.48 5.00
C TYR A 261 11.30 22.18 4.21
N GLY A 262 10.51 21.98 3.16
CA GLY A 262 10.46 20.76 2.36
C GLY A 262 9.75 19.55 3.01
N THR A 263 9.24 19.70 4.24
CA THR A 263 8.38 18.69 4.87
C THR A 263 6.91 19.11 4.80
N SER A 264 6.01 18.17 5.09
CA SER A 264 4.57 18.40 4.99
C SER A 264 3.84 18.07 6.27
N ARG A 265 2.65 18.64 6.43
CA ARG A 265 1.68 18.23 7.43
C ARG A 265 0.36 17.85 6.77
N THR A 266 -0.19 16.73 7.20
CA THR A 266 -1.46 16.21 6.71
C THR A 266 -2.57 16.60 7.67
N PHE A 267 -3.72 16.95 7.13
CA PHE A 267 -4.92 17.30 7.88
C PHE A 267 -6.05 16.34 7.51
N THR A 268 -7.01 16.18 8.40
CA THR A 268 -8.29 15.49 8.14
C THR A 268 -9.43 16.46 8.38
N ALA A 269 -10.56 16.26 7.72
CA ALA A 269 -11.77 17.05 7.92
C ALA A 269 -12.95 16.13 8.23
N MET A 270 -13.52 16.29 9.42
CA MET A 270 -14.74 15.61 9.86
C MET A 270 -15.92 16.57 9.78
N GLY A 271 -16.93 16.19 9.01
CA GLY A 271 -18.20 16.91 8.88
C GLY A 271 -19.22 16.39 9.88
N ILE A 272 -19.86 17.29 10.62
CA ILE A 272 -20.96 16.95 11.52
C ILE A 272 -22.27 17.29 10.80
N TYR A 273 -23.02 16.26 10.42
CA TYR A 273 -24.28 16.36 9.70
C TYR A 273 -25.48 16.14 10.61
N GLN A 274 -26.51 16.96 10.46
CA GLN A 274 -27.79 16.80 11.16
C GLN A 274 -28.87 16.32 10.19
N ASP A 275 -29.51 15.22 10.55
CA ASP A 275 -30.68 14.69 9.85
C ASP A 275 -31.96 15.48 10.21
N ILE A 276 -32.87 15.63 9.26
CA ILE A 276 -34.10 16.42 9.40
C ILE A 276 -35.07 15.76 10.38
N ASP A 277 -35.11 14.43 10.43
CA ASP A 277 -36.20 13.70 11.08
C ASP A 277 -36.07 13.53 12.61
N ASN A 278 -34.98 13.93 13.27
CA ASN A 278 -34.79 13.55 14.68
C ASN A 278 -34.14 14.53 15.67
N ASN A 279 -33.91 15.81 15.36
CA ASN A 279 -33.42 16.83 16.32
C ASN A 279 -32.19 16.46 17.21
N LYS A 280 -31.52 15.32 17.00
CA LYS A 280 -30.53 14.74 17.94
C LYS A 280 -29.49 13.80 17.35
N VAL A 281 -29.55 13.38 16.08
CA VAL A 281 -28.51 12.51 15.52
C VAL A 281 -27.59 13.34 14.63
N SER A 282 -26.45 13.73 15.23
CA SER A 282 -25.30 14.23 14.48
C SER A 282 -24.51 13.03 13.96
N LYS A 283 -24.40 12.90 12.64
CA LYS A 283 -23.52 11.91 12.00
C LYS A 283 -22.19 12.56 11.66
N GLU A 284 -21.10 11.96 12.11
CA GLU A 284 -19.77 12.31 11.67
C GLU A 284 -19.44 11.62 10.35
N ILE A 285 -19.01 12.39 9.37
CA ILE A 285 -18.64 11.91 8.04
C ILE A 285 -17.27 12.47 7.70
N ASP A 286 -16.32 11.60 7.36
CA ASP A 286 -15.03 12.04 6.82
C ASP A 286 -15.26 12.70 5.46
N ILE A 287 -15.00 14.00 5.41
CA ILE A 287 -15.14 14.85 4.22
C ILE A 287 -13.78 15.38 3.78
N THR A 288 -12.67 14.76 4.20
CA THR A 288 -11.29 15.20 3.92
C THR A 288 -11.03 15.44 2.43
N LYS A 289 -11.66 14.65 1.56
CA LYS A 289 -11.55 14.77 0.09
C LYS A 289 -12.69 15.56 -0.56
N ASP A 290 -13.72 15.93 0.20
CA ASP A 290 -14.89 16.68 -0.28
C ASP A 290 -14.81 18.18 0.03
N VAL A 291 -13.99 18.58 0.98
CA VAL A 291 -13.77 19.97 1.35
C VAL A 291 -12.78 20.67 0.41
N GLU A 292 -12.92 21.98 0.30
CA GLU A 292 -11.90 22.87 -0.25
C GLU A 292 -10.91 23.24 0.86
N TRP A 293 -9.66 22.81 0.70
CA TRP A 293 -8.55 23.11 1.60
C TRP A 293 -7.88 24.41 1.23
N THR A 294 -7.73 25.29 2.21
CA THR A 294 -7.18 26.64 2.02
C THR A 294 -6.05 26.90 3.00
N SER A 295 -5.05 27.65 2.53
CA SER A 295 -3.99 28.22 3.32
C SER A 295 -4.03 29.74 3.18
N SER A 296 -3.93 30.47 4.28
CA SER A 296 -3.83 31.94 4.23
C SER A 296 -2.53 32.44 3.60
N ALA A 297 -1.54 31.56 3.41
CA ALA A 297 -0.28 31.86 2.72
C ALA A 297 0.14 30.68 1.81
N PRO A 298 -0.51 30.51 0.65
CA PRO A 298 -0.32 29.34 -0.22
C PRO A 298 1.07 29.27 -0.86
N ASN A 299 1.77 30.41 -0.97
CA ASN A 299 3.16 30.44 -1.43
C ASN A 299 4.14 29.84 -0.40
N ILE A 300 3.78 29.86 0.89
CA ILE A 300 4.60 29.35 1.99
C ILE A 300 4.25 27.89 2.25
N PHE A 301 2.96 27.62 2.46
CA PHE A 301 2.42 26.28 2.62
C PHE A 301 1.54 25.93 1.44
N TYR A 302 2.10 25.14 0.54
CA TYR A 302 1.47 24.77 -0.71
C TYR A 302 0.76 23.43 -0.57
N ASN A 303 -0.49 23.35 -1.02
CA ASN A 303 -1.22 22.10 -1.18
C ASN A 303 -1.47 21.84 -2.67
N ILE A 304 -1.01 20.69 -3.17
CA ILE A 304 -1.14 20.31 -4.58
C ILE A 304 -2.56 19.79 -4.83
N ASN A 305 -3.22 20.26 -5.90
CA ASN A 305 -4.51 19.75 -6.36
C ASN A 305 -5.59 19.69 -5.26
N ASN A 306 -5.64 20.70 -4.39
CA ASN A 306 -6.56 20.73 -3.25
C ASN A 306 -6.41 19.51 -2.31
N SER A 307 -5.20 18.96 -2.17
CA SER A 307 -4.94 17.90 -1.20
C SER A 307 -5.05 18.41 0.23
N ASN A 308 -5.25 17.48 1.15
CA ASN A 308 -5.20 17.68 2.59
C ASN A 308 -3.77 17.72 3.16
N ILE A 309 -2.75 17.81 2.29
CA ILE A 309 -1.33 17.79 2.63
C ILE A 309 -0.75 19.16 2.30
N PHE A 310 -0.24 19.85 3.32
CA PHE A 310 0.38 21.16 3.18
C PHE A 310 1.88 21.05 3.36
N THR A 311 2.62 21.31 2.28
CA THR A 311 4.09 21.26 2.24
C THR A 311 4.67 22.66 2.44
N ALA A 312 5.66 22.79 3.32
CA ALA A 312 6.42 24.03 3.45
C ALA A 312 7.36 24.19 2.26
N TYR A 313 6.98 25.01 1.28
CA TYR A 313 7.73 25.17 0.03
C TYR A 313 8.57 26.45 0.00
N SER A 314 8.21 27.47 0.76
CA SER A 314 8.98 28.73 0.85
C SER A 314 8.74 29.44 2.18
N GLY A 315 9.48 30.51 2.43
CA GLY A 315 9.38 31.30 3.66
C GLY A 315 10.58 31.13 4.59
N THR A 316 10.70 32.02 5.57
CA THR A 316 11.73 31.97 6.59
C THR A 316 11.23 31.24 7.84
N ALA A 317 12.15 30.90 8.75
CA ALA A 317 11.81 30.47 10.10
C ALA A 317 10.69 31.33 10.72
N ASN A 318 9.75 30.68 11.42
CA ASN A 318 8.58 31.27 12.06
C ASN A 318 7.53 31.89 11.12
N SER A 319 7.65 31.69 9.80
CA SER A 319 6.56 32.04 8.87
C SER A 319 5.30 31.23 9.19
N LYS A 320 4.12 31.87 9.11
CA LYS A 320 2.85 31.27 9.53
C LYS A 320 1.81 31.29 8.41
N ALA A 321 0.88 30.34 8.47
CA ALA A 321 -0.38 30.38 7.76
C ALA A 321 -1.50 29.81 8.64
N ILE A 322 -2.72 30.24 8.35
CA ILE A 322 -3.93 29.60 8.85
C ILE A 322 -4.41 28.61 7.80
N ILE A 323 -4.56 27.36 8.22
CA ILE A 323 -5.16 26.28 7.45
C ILE A 323 -6.62 26.17 7.84
N SER A 324 -7.47 26.11 6.82
CA SER A 324 -8.92 25.95 6.97
C SER A 324 -9.49 25.11 5.84
N ALA A 325 -10.59 24.44 6.12
CA ALA A 325 -11.38 23.72 5.14
C ALA A 325 -12.76 24.38 5.00
N LYS A 326 -13.32 24.34 3.80
CA LYS A 326 -14.67 24.85 3.53
C LYS A 326 -15.45 23.87 2.68
N MET A 327 -16.73 23.71 3.01
CA MET A 327 -17.67 22.98 2.17
C MET A 327 -19.02 23.69 2.24
N PHE A 328 -19.60 23.95 1.07
CA PHE A 328 -20.76 24.85 0.95
C PHE A 328 -20.48 26.22 1.58
N ASN A 329 -21.30 26.63 2.55
CA ASN A 329 -21.14 27.86 3.32
C ASN A 329 -20.60 27.61 4.74
N VAL A 330 -20.15 26.39 5.06
CA VAL A 330 -19.62 26.03 6.37
C VAL A 330 -18.09 26.05 6.30
N GLU A 331 -17.47 26.79 7.21
CA GLU A 331 -16.03 26.84 7.39
C GLU A 331 -15.62 26.04 8.61
N SER A 332 -14.45 25.43 8.57
CA SER A 332 -13.90 24.68 9.69
C SER A 332 -13.40 25.58 10.82
N ASN A 333 -13.01 24.97 11.93
CA ASN A 333 -12.05 25.60 12.83
C ASN A 333 -10.76 25.96 12.07
N GLN A 334 -10.05 26.98 12.56
CA GLN A 334 -8.77 27.42 12.01
C GLN A 334 -7.61 26.72 12.73
N GLN A 335 -6.60 26.32 11.97
CA GLN A 335 -5.36 25.77 12.53
C GLN A 335 -4.13 26.56 12.07
N GLU A 336 -3.27 26.94 13.00
CA GLU A 336 -2.00 27.60 12.67
C GLU A 336 -0.96 26.58 12.23
N LEU A 337 -0.34 26.82 11.08
CA LEU A 337 0.81 26.10 10.55
C LEU A 337 1.99 27.05 10.44
N THR A 338 3.09 26.67 11.07
CA THR A 338 4.29 27.50 11.23
C THR A 338 5.51 26.75 10.70
N ILE A 339 6.42 27.47 10.02
CA ILE A 339 7.72 26.94 9.64
C ILE A 339 8.58 26.93 10.90
N ALA A 340 9.08 25.76 11.26
CA ALA A 340 9.95 25.59 12.41
C ALA A 340 11.18 26.51 12.32
N ASP A 341 11.68 26.94 13.47
CA ASP A 341 12.85 27.82 13.59
C ASP A 341 14.18 27.08 13.36
N ALA A 342 14.31 26.47 12.17
CA ALA A 342 15.48 25.73 11.77
C ALA A 342 15.75 25.90 10.27
N THR A 343 17.02 26.11 9.91
CA THR A 343 17.45 26.35 8.53
C THR A 343 18.08 25.11 7.92
N LEU A 344 17.69 24.75 6.69
CA LEU A 344 18.29 23.66 5.94
C LEU A 344 19.75 23.99 5.62
N SER A 345 20.68 23.19 6.15
CA SER A 345 22.12 23.36 5.97
C SER A 345 22.66 22.59 4.77
N HIS A 346 22.30 21.31 4.64
CA HIS A 346 22.70 20.43 3.54
C HIS A 346 21.73 19.25 3.42
N ILE A 347 21.85 18.52 2.30
CA ILE A 347 21.05 17.34 1.99
C ILE A 347 21.99 16.20 1.61
N ASP A 348 21.78 15.04 2.22
CA ASP A 348 22.47 13.82 1.84
C ASP A 348 21.53 12.88 1.07
N ILE A 349 22.05 12.31 -0.02
CA ILE A 349 21.42 11.15 -0.66
C ILE A 349 21.85 9.91 0.12
N VAL A 350 20.88 9.27 0.75
CA VAL A 350 21.04 8.05 1.54
C VAL A 350 20.58 6.86 0.70
N ALA A 351 21.48 5.90 0.49
CA ALA A 351 21.11 4.59 -0.02
C ALA A 351 20.81 3.64 1.15
N PRO A 352 20.17 2.49 0.91
CA PRO A 352 19.94 1.50 1.96
C PRO A 352 21.22 1.02 2.65
N ASN A 353 22.38 1.20 2.00
CA ASN A 353 23.70 0.93 2.56
C ASN A 353 24.58 2.19 2.65
N LYS A 354 25.52 2.15 3.59
CA LYS A 354 26.49 3.25 3.80
C LYS A 354 27.61 3.27 2.76
N SER A 355 27.91 2.15 2.10
CA SER A 355 29.07 1.99 1.22
C SER A 355 28.93 2.69 -0.14
N GLY A 356 27.71 3.09 -0.54
CA GLY A 356 27.45 3.67 -1.86
C GLY A 356 27.63 2.68 -3.01
N LYS A 357 27.63 1.38 -2.68
CA LYS A 357 27.66 0.27 -3.62
C LYS A 357 26.22 -0.19 -3.87
N LEU A 358 25.86 -0.43 -5.11
CA LEU A 358 24.57 -0.95 -5.53
C LEU A 358 24.76 -2.32 -6.17
N ILE A 359 23.75 -3.18 -6.04
CA ILE A 359 23.80 -4.52 -6.62
C ILE A 359 23.11 -4.51 -7.97
N ASN A 360 23.81 -5.01 -8.99
CA ASN A 360 23.28 -5.15 -10.34
C ASN A 360 21.98 -5.96 -10.35
N GLY A 361 20.94 -5.44 -11.01
CA GLY A 361 19.65 -6.11 -11.17
C GLY A 361 18.72 -6.07 -9.95
N ILE A 362 19.11 -5.41 -8.84
CA ILE A 362 18.27 -5.24 -7.65
C ILE A 362 17.78 -3.80 -7.55
N GLU A 363 16.46 -3.62 -7.60
CA GLU A 363 15.84 -2.30 -7.44
C GLU A 363 16.29 -1.66 -6.12
N THR A 364 16.65 -0.39 -6.19
CA THR A 364 17.10 0.35 -5.01
C THR A 364 16.32 1.65 -4.91
N THR A 365 15.61 1.81 -3.79
CA THR A 365 15.02 3.07 -3.37
C THR A 365 16.07 3.92 -2.66
N LEU A 366 16.19 5.17 -3.07
CA LEU A 366 17.03 6.15 -2.39
C LEU A 366 16.17 7.08 -1.54
N SER A 367 16.77 7.66 -0.51
CA SER A 367 16.16 8.68 0.33
C SER A 367 17.01 9.94 0.34
N ALA A 368 16.38 11.09 0.52
CA ALA A 368 17.06 12.36 0.73
C ALA A 368 16.84 12.83 2.16
N VAL A 369 17.91 12.99 2.94
CA VAL A 369 17.84 13.45 4.32
C VAL A 369 18.37 14.87 4.39
N GLY A 370 17.50 15.81 4.76
CA GLY A 370 17.86 17.19 5.02
C GLY A 370 18.35 17.36 6.46
N TYR A 371 19.42 18.14 6.64
CA TYR A 371 19.99 18.47 7.93
C TYR A 371 19.72 19.94 8.25
N TYR A 372 19.00 20.19 9.33
CA TYR A 372 18.56 21.51 9.76
C TYR A 372 19.31 21.94 11.01
N LEU A 373 19.74 23.19 11.04
CA LEU A 373 20.33 23.83 12.20
C LEU A 373 19.29 24.76 12.81
N GLU A 374 18.97 24.55 14.09
CA GLU A 374 18.14 25.50 14.84
C GLU A 374 18.85 26.85 14.96
N SER A 375 18.09 27.95 14.99
CA SER A 375 18.64 29.32 15.01
C SER A 375 19.59 29.62 16.17
N ASN A 376 19.52 28.85 17.27
CA ASN A 376 20.43 28.95 18.41
C ASN A 376 21.70 28.06 18.26
N ASN A 377 21.88 27.38 17.12
CA ASN A 377 22.95 26.40 16.83
C ASN A 377 23.12 25.29 17.88
N SER A 378 22.11 25.07 18.74
CA SER A 378 22.22 24.15 19.87
C SER A 378 21.91 22.71 19.49
N LYS A 379 21.19 22.51 18.38
CA LYS A 379 20.69 21.20 17.96
C LYS A 379 20.61 21.10 16.43
N SER A 380 21.13 20.00 15.90
CA SER A 380 20.90 19.59 14.52
C SER A 380 19.71 18.65 14.51
N VAL A 381 18.78 18.91 13.60
CA VAL A 381 17.58 18.10 13.38
C VAL A 381 17.62 17.56 11.95
N THR A 382 17.20 16.32 11.74
CA THR A 382 17.09 15.75 10.40
C THR A 382 15.64 15.57 10.00
N ALA A 383 15.37 15.66 8.69
CA ALA A 383 14.07 15.29 8.14
C ALA A 383 14.22 14.59 6.80
N ASP A 384 13.25 13.72 6.51
CA ASP A 384 13.12 13.08 5.21
C ASP A 384 12.53 14.08 4.20
N LEU A 385 13.28 14.34 3.13
CA LEU A 385 12.92 15.20 2.00
C LEU A 385 12.63 14.41 0.72
N THR A 386 12.63 13.08 0.77
CA THR A 386 12.62 12.20 -0.40
C THR A 386 11.51 12.51 -1.40
N SER A 387 10.29 12.77 -0.92
CA SER A 387 9.12 13.12 -1.74
C SER A 387 9.16 14.56 -2.27
N PHE A 388 9.92 15.44 -1.62
CA PHE A 388 10.09 16.84 -2.00
C PHE A 388 11.16 17.05 -3.07
N MET A 389 12.11 16.12 -3.16
CA MET A 389 13.20 16.18 -4.13
C MET A 389 12.75 15.74 -5.52
N THR A 390 13.30 16.39 -6.55
CA THR A 390 13.34 15.84 -7.91
C THR A 390 14.65 15.08 -8.11
N TRP A 391 14.56 13.94 -8.80
CA TRP A 391 15.65 12.97 -8.91
C TRP A 391 16.04 12.72 -10.38
N SER A 392 17.34 12.70 -10.67
CA SER A 392 17.88 12.39 -12.00
C SER A 392 19.14 11.53 -11.94
N SER A 393 19.35 10.71 -12.98
CA SER A 393 20.56 9.91 -13.16
C SER A 393 21.49 10.56 -14.18
N SER A 394 22.80 10.54 -13.94
CA SER A 394 23.79 10.96 -14.93
C SER A 394 23.90 9.99 -16.10
N ASP A 395 23.47 8.73 -15.92
CA ASP A 395 23.42 7.71 -16.97
C ASP A 395 22.29 6.70 -16.68
N GLU A 396 21.18 6.86 -17.40
CA GLU A 396 19.99 5.99 -17.32
C GLU A 396 20.23 4.56 -17.83
N LYS A 397 21.36 4.28 -18.49
CA LYS A 397 21.75 2.90 -18.85
C LYS A 397 22.39 2.16 -17.68
N ILE A 398 22.99 2.88 -16.72
CA ILE A 398 23.63 2.30 -15.53
C ILE A 398 22.69 2.35 -14.33
N LEU A 399 22.03 3.49 -14.09
CA LEU A 399 21.01 3.63 -13.04
C LEU A 399 19.73 4.13 -13.69
N LYS A 400 18.87 3.18 -14.09
CA LYS A 400 17.60 3.50 -14.74
C LYS A 400 16.59 3.95 -13.70
N LYS A 401 16.03 5.14 -13.83
CA LYS A 401 14.92 5.61 -13.02
C LYS A 401 13.65 4.83 -13.38
N ILE A 402 13.11 4.10 -12.41
CA ILE A 402 11.89 3.28 -12.56
C ILE A 402 10.74 3.74 -11.65
N GLY A 403 11.03 4.60 -10.68
CA GLY A 403 10.04 5.26 -9.82
C GLY A 403 10.46 6.69 -9.48
N HIS A 404 9.72 7.37 -8.59
CA HIS A 404 10.04 8.75 -8.20
C HIS A 404 11.47 8.89 -7.65
N HIS A 405 11.85 7.98 -6.75
CA HIS A 405 13.16 7.89 -6.09
C HIS A 405 13.72 6.45 -6.14
N THR A 406 13.23 5.63 -7.07
CA THR A 406 13.62 4.22 -7.26
C THR A 406 14.41 4.04 -8.54
N PHE A 407 15.55 3.37 -8.44
CA PHE A 407 16.47 3.14 -9.54
C PHE A 407 16.78 1.65 -9.69
N LEU A 408 16.91 1.18 -10.92
CA LEU A 408 17.38 -0.15 -11.27
C LEU A 408 18.84 -0.08 -11.74
N PRO A 409 19.80 -0.58 -10.95
CA PRO A 409 21.20 -0.67 -11.35
C PRO A 409 21.42 -1.73 -12.42
N ALA A 410 22.21 -1.40 -13.44
CA ALA A 410 22.54 -2.28 -14.55
C ALA A 410 24.04 -2.22 -14.89
N GLY A 411 24.63 -3.41 -15.04
CA GLY A 411 26.05 -3.59 -15.35
C GLY A 411 26.89 -3.89 -14.11
N ASN A 412 28.08 -4.45 -14.32
CA ASN A 412 29.02 -4.80 -13.25
C ASN A 412 30.26 -3.91 -13.35
N PHE A 413 30.73 -3.40 -12.21
CA PHE A 413 31.91 -2.53 -12.09
C PHE A 413 31.80 -1.21 -12.89
N VAL A 414 30.59 -0.68 -12.97
CA VAL A 414 30.27 0.61 -13.59
C VAL A 414 29.77 1.60 -12.55
N SER A 415 29.71 2.88 -12.88
CA SER A 415 29.29 3.90 -11.91
C SER A 415 28.51 5.02 -12.58
N ALA A 416 27.51 5.54 -11.90
CA ALA A 416 26.77 6.75 -12.28
C ALA A 416 26.45 7.57 -11.03
N SER A 417 26.18 8.86 -11.23
CA SER A 417 25.76 9.75 -10.16
C SER A 417 24.26 9.96 -10.18
N ILE A 418 23.64 9.94 -9.00
CA ILE A 418 22.27 10.41 -8.82
C ILE A 418 22.33 11.83 -8.27
N THR A 419 21.56 12.72 -8.89
CA THR A 419 21.38 14.09 -8.44
C THR A 419 19.96 14.26 -7.92
N ALA A 420 19.85 14.76 -6.70
CA ALA A 420 18.60 15.16 -6.07
C ALA A 420 18.61 16.68 -5.90
N ASN A 421 17.57 17.35 -6.41
CA ASN A 421 17.43 18.80 -6.31
C ASN A 421 16.02 19.19 -5.85
N ILE A 422 15.96 20.24 -5.03
CA ILE A 422 14.69 20.90 -4.70
C ILE A 422 14.36 21.85 -5.85
N SER A 423 13.17 21.71 -6.42
CA SER A 423 12.66 22.60 -7.48
C SER A 423 12.79 24.07 -7.09
N ASP A 424 13.18 24.92 -8.05
CA ASP A 424 13.31 26.38 -7.89
C ASP A 424 14.25 26.86 -6.77
N SER A 425 15.18 26.02 -6.30
CA SER A 425 16.17 26.39 -5.29
C SER A 425 17.61 26.07 -5.72
N ALA A 426 18.58 26.64 -5.00
CA ALA A 426 20.00 26.30 -5.17
C ALA A 426 20.40 24.97 -4.50
N PHE A 427 19.51 24.34 -3.73
CA PHE A 427 19.82 23.08 -3.05
C PHE A 427 19.78 21.93 -4.04
N SER A 428 20.97 21.48 -4.43
CA SER A 428 21.19 20.22 -5.13
C SER A 428 22.29 19.44 -4.43
N THR A 429 22.16 18.13 -4.45
CA THR A 429 23.19 17.20 -3.97
C THR A 429 23.35 16.11 -5.00
N SER A 430 24.58 15.65 -5.18
CA SER A 430 24.90 14.58 -6.13
C SER A 430 25.77 13.55 -5.44
N ARG A 431 25.37 12.28 -5.58
CA ARG A 431 26.11 11.15 -5.00
C ARG A 431 26.42 10.15 -6.10
N LYS A 432 27.70 9.81 -6.21
CA LYS A 432 28.17 8.75 -7.12
C LYS A 432 27.93 7.39 -6.49
N PHE A 433 27.36 6.47 -7.27
CA PHE A 433 27.16 5.07 -6.90
C PHE A 433 27.96 4.16 -7.81
N ASN A 434 28.52 3.10 -7.23
CA ASN A 434 29.19 2.04 -7.98
C ASN A 434 28.27 0.82 -8.02
N VAL A 435 28.08 0.23 -9.20
CA VAL A 435 27.26 -0.97 -9.39
C VAL A 435 28.18 -2.18 -9.47
N ASN A 436 27.91 -3.18 -8.64
CA ASN A 436 28.71 -4.39 -8.51
C ASN A 436 27.85 -5.64 -8.70
N ALA A 437 28.49 -6.75 -9.09
CA ALA A 437 27.88 -8.06 -8.95
C ALA A 437 27.71 -8.37 -7.44
N GLY A 438 26.52 -8.85 -7.07
CA GLY A 438 26.19 -9.22 -5.70
C GLY A 438 25.93 -10.70 -5.56
N ILE A 439 26.49 -11.30 -4.52
CA ILE A 439 26.20 -12.68 -4.10
C ILE A 439 25.31 -12.62 -2.88
N LEU A 440 24.07 -13.11 -3.00
CA LEU A 440 23.13 -13.21 -1.88
C LEU A 440 23.65 -14.23 -0.85
N LYS A 441 23.71 -13.83 0.43
CA LYS A 441 24.18 -14.63 1.55
C LYS A 441 23.09 -15.02 2.54
N ASN A 442 22.11 -14.16 2.71
CA ASN A 442 21.00 -14.40 3.63
C ASN A 442 19.75 -13.66 3.16
N ILE A 443 18.58 -14.19 3.53
CA ILE A 443 17.30 -13.48 3.43
C ILE A 443 16.70 -13.45 4.82
N THR A 444 16.25 -12.30 5.26
CA THR A 444 15.49 -12.16 6.49
C THR A 444 14.14 -11.54 6.20
N ILE A 445 13.08 -12.14 6.72
CA ILE A 445 11.73 -11.59 6.68
C ILE A 445 11.31 -11.08 8.05
N SER A 446 10.47 -10.05 8.09
CA SER A 446 9.85 -9.52 9.30
C SER A 446 8.54 -8.80 8.99
N GLU A 447 7.64 -8.69 9.96
CA GLU A 447 6.39 -7.92 9.81
C GLU A 447 6.69 -6.40 9.82
N ILE A 448 6.01 -5.63 8.96
CA ILE A 448 6.33 -4.22 8.69
C ILE A 448 5.85 -3.27 9.81
N HIS A 449 4.72 -3.56 10.45
CA HIS A 449 4.04 -2.69 11.39
C HIS A 449 4.27 -3.07 12.86
N GLN A 450 5.13 -4.08 13.11
CA GLN A 450 5.42 -4.65 14.44
C GLN A 450 4.18 -5.24 15.12
N TYR A 451 3.20 -5.71 14.34
CA TYR A 451 2.03 -6.36 14.88
C TYR A 451 2.36 -7.76 15.42
N PRO A 452 1.61 -8.27 16.42
CA PRO A 452 1.81 -9.63 16.88
C PRO A 452 1.50 -10.62 15.76
N LEU A 453 2.26 -11.71 15.69
CA LEU A 453 2.02 -12.79 14.72
C LEU A 453 0.80 -13.67 15.06
N ILE A 454 0.13 -13.36 16.17
CA ILE A 454 -1.24 -13.81 16.45
C ILE A 454 -2.18 -12.82 15.76
N VAL A 455 -2.82 -13.26 14.68
CA VAL A 455 -3.58 -12.40 13.76
C VAL A 455 -5.08 -12.48 14.07
N PRO A 456 -5.74 -11.37 14.45
CA PRO A 456 -7.19 -11.37 14.62
C PRO A 456 -7.91 -11.72 13.32
N LEU A 457 -9.11 -12.31 13.42
CA LEU A 457 -9.88 -12.76 12.27
C LEU A 457 -10.17 -11.58 11.34
N ASN A 458 -10.04 -11.80 10.03
CA ASN A 458 -10.18 -10.79 8.98
C ASN A 458 -9.15 -9.65 9.03
N LYS A 459 -8.07 -9.81 9.80
CA LYS A 459 -6.94 -8.87 9.84
C LYS A 459 -5.74 -9.38 9.07
N THR A 460 -4.87 -8.46 8.69
CA THR A 460 -3.74 -8.77 7.82
C THR A 460 -2.40 -8.56 8.52
N ARG A 461 -1.37 -9.26 8.02
CA ARG A 461 0.04 -9.01 8.31
C ARG A 461 0.78 -8.80 7.02
N THR A 462 1.63 -7.78 6.97
CA THR A 462 2.45 -7.50 5.80
C THR A 462 3.91 -7.68 6.14
N PHE A 463 4.60 -8.52 5.39
CA PHE A 463 5.99 -8.85 5.61
C PHE A 463 6.90 -8.09 4.67
N LYS A 464 8.14 -7.87 5.10
CA LYS A 464 9.23 -7.32 4.33
C LYS A 464 10.33 -8.36 4.21
N ALA A 465 10.96 -8.47 3.05
CA ALA A 465 12.15 -9.30 2.87
C ALA A 465 13.39 -8.43 2.67
N ILE A 466 14.42 -8.66 3.46
CA ILE A 466 15.74 -8.04 3.35
C ILE A 466 16.75 -9.10 2.91
N GLY A 467 17.46 -8.83 1.83
CA GLY A 467 18.54 -9.67 1.32
C GLY A 467 19.90 -9.09 1.64
N ASP A 468 20.77 -9.90 2.24
CA ASP A 468 22.16 -9.55 2.54
C ASP A 468 23.07 -10.00 1.40
N TYR A 469 23.68 -9.05 0.71
CA TYR A 469 24.58 -9.31 -0.41
C TYR A 469 26.03 -9.01 -0.03
N ILE A 470 26.97 -9.79 -0.58
CA ILE A 470 28.39 -9.42 -0.61
C ILE A 470 28.81 -9.14 -2.06
N THR A 471 29.78 -8.25 -2.23
CA THR A 471 30.38 -7.95 -3.54
C THR A 471 31.73 -8.64 -3.67
N ASP A 472 32.09 -9.09 -4.87
CA ASP A 472 33.36 -9.77 -5.13
C ASP A 472 34.57 -8.99 -4.60
N GLY A 473 35.37 -9.64 -3.75
CA GLY A 473 36.58 -9.06 -3.14
C GLY A 473 36.35 -8.19 -1.89
N SER A 474 35.13 -8.12 -1.35
CA SER A 474 34.81 -7.36 -0.13
C SER A 474 34.04 -8.21 0.88
N SER A 475 34.34 -8.01 2.17
CA SER A 475 33.57 -8.57 3.29
C SER A 475 32.36 -7.71 3.67
N ASP A 476 32.11 -6.60 2.99
CA ASP A 476 31.00 -5.69 3.30
C ASP A 476 29.67 -6.37 2.95
N ILE A 477 28.76 -6.41 3.92
CA ILE A 477 27.38 -6.84 3.71
C ILE A 477 26.54 -5.62 3.29
N ILE A 478 25.79 -5.78 2.22
CA ILE A 478 24.85 -4.80 1.68
C ILE A 478 23.44 -5.40 1.84
N SER A 479 22.69 -4.91 2.82
CA SER A 479 21.31 -5.30 3.04
C SER A 479 20.39 -4.46 2.15
N LEU A 480 19.57 -5.12 1.33
CA LEU A 480 18.64 -4.48 0.40
C LEU A 480 17.22 -5.01 0.63
N ASP A 481 16.24 -4.14 0.47
CA ASP A 481 14.85 -4.56 0.37
C ASP A 481 14.66 -5.34 -0.92
N ILE A 482 14.28 -6.60 -0.78
CA ILE A 482 14.01 -7.52 -1.89
C ILE A 482 12.59 -8.08 -1.80
N THR A 483 11.68 -7.39 -1.10
CA THR A 483 10.29 -7.82 -0.88
C THR A 483 9.58 -8.21 -2.18
N ASN A 484 9.86 -7.49 -3.27
CA ASN A 484 9.29 -7.74 -4.60
C ASN A 484 10.14 -8.68 -5.48
N ASN A 485 11.32 -9.10 -5.01
CA ASN A 485 12.28 -9.93 -5.75
C ASN A 485 12.51 -11.30 -5.08
N VAL A 486 11.58 -11.73 -4.23
CA VAL A 486 11.52 -13.06 -3.61
C VAL A 486 10.19 -13.74 -3.91
N SER A 487 10.17 -15.06 -3.85
CA SER A 487 8.97 -15.87 -3.89
C SER A 487 8.49 -16.10 -2.46
N TRP A 488 7.38 -15.48 -2.08
CA TRP A 488 6.76 -15.68 -0.76
C TRP A 488 5.98 -16.99 -0.72
N GLN A 489 6.08 -17.74 0.38
CA GLN A 489 5.45 -19.04 0.56
C GLN A 489 4.82 -19.12 1.94
N LEU A 490 3.58 -19.62 1.99
CA LEU A 490 2.82 -19.91 3.19
C LEU A 490 2.57 -21.41 3.25
N ASP A 491 3.18 -22.06 4.23
CA ASP A 491 3.01 -23.48 4.49
C ASP A 491 1.88 -23.69 5.49
N GLN A 492 0.80 -24.32 5.01
CA GLN A 492 -0.37 -24.67 5.80
C GLN A 492 -0.86 -26.06 5.42
N GLU A 493 -1.05 -26.90 6.44
CA GLU A 493 -1.39 -28.30 6.25
C GLU A 493 -2.91 -28.56 6.10
N GLN A 494 -3.77 -27.55 6.30
CA GLN A 494 -5.23 -27.74 6.40
C GLN A 494 -6.05 -27.05 5.30
N LEU A 495 -7.17 -27.69 4.94
CA LEU A 495 -8.25 -27.15 4.12
C LEU A 495 -9.55 -27.10 4.94
N PRO A 496 -10.29 -25.97 4.97
CA PRO A 496 -9.97 -24.69 4.33
C PRO A 496 -8.75 -24.02 4.97
N SER A 497 -8.02 -23.24 4.15
CA SER A 497 -6.84 -22.50 4.59
C SER A 497 -7.21 -21.48 5.66
N SER A 498 -6.57 -21.54 6.83
CA SER A 498 -6.77 -20.56 7.91
C SER A 498 -6.20 -19.19 7.59
N PHE A 499 -5.23 -19.15 6.68
CA PHE A 499 -4.62 -17.94 6.18
C PHE A 499 -4.62 -17.90 4.65
N VAL A 500 -4.89 -16.72 4.11
CA VAL A 500 -4.83 -16.45 2.67
C VAL A 500 -3.66 -15.51 2.42
N GLN A 501 -2.73 -15.91 1.56
CA GLN A 501 -1.53 -15.14 1.23
C GLN A 501 -1.68 -14.46 -0.15
N ALA A 502 -1.34 -13.18 -0.22
CA ALA A 502 -1.13 -12.44 -1.46
C ALA A 502 0.26 -11.78 -1.41
N ARG A 503 1.25 -12.38 -2.07
CA ARG A 503 2.68 -12.02 -1.95
C ARG A 503 3.14 -11.95 -0.49
N ASN A 504 3.49 -10.76 -0.01
CA ASN A 504 3.97 -10.47 1.32
C ASN A 504 2.84 -10.11 2.30
N LEU A 505 1.58 -10.06 1.85
CA LEU A 505 0.40 -9.86 2.67
C LEU A 505 -0.21 -11.21 3.05
N VAL A 506 -0.60 -11.38 4.31
CA VAL A 506 -1.29 -12.58 4.82
C VAL A 506 -2.54 -12.16 5.59
N LEU A 507 -3.70 -12.64 5.16
CA LEU A 507 -5.01 -12.43 5.78
C LEU A 507 -5.40 -13.64 6.63
N ALA A 508 -5.83 -13.41 7.87
CA ALA A 508 -6.49 -14.43 8.68
C ALA A 508 -7.92 -14.68 8.19
N ALA A 509 -8.14 -15.80 7.50
CA ALA A 509 -9.44 -16.18 6.94
C ALA A 509 -10.29 -17.04 7.88
N SER A 510 -9.65 -17.74 8.83
CA SER A 510 -10.32 -18.44 9.92
C SER A 510 -9.47 -18.47 11.18
N VAL A 511 -10.13 -18.63 12.32
CA VAL A 511 -9.47 -18.81 13.62
C VAL A 511 -8.76 -20.17 13.66
N THR A 512 -7.53 -20.19 14.17
CA THR A 512 -6.74 -21.41 14.32
C THR A 512 -5.64 -21.23 15.38
N ASP A 513 -5.50 -22.22 16.25
CA ASP A 513 -4.34 -22.35 17.15
C ASP A 513 -3.20 -23.16 16.51
N ILE A 514 -3.43 -23.74 15.33
CA ILE A 514 -2.40 -24.48 14.59
C ILE A 514 -1.45 -23.46 13.95
N PRO A 515 -0.14 -23.53 14.23
CA PRO A 515 0.87 -22.68 13.61
C PRO A 515 0.89 -22.82 12.10
N VAL A 516 0.91 -21.69 11.40
CA VAL A 516 1.10 -21.57 9.95
C VAL A 516 2.39 -20.81 9.68
N HIS A 517 3.19 -21.26 8.72
CA HIS A 517 4.55 -20.76 8.53
C HIS A 517 4.68 -19.95 7.25
N ILE A 518 5.11 -18.69 7.35
CA ILE A 518 5.47 -17.88 6.18
C ILE A 518 6.99 -17.75 6.07
N TYR A 519 7.50 -17.88 4.85
CA TYR A 519 8.90 -17.67 4.51
C TYR A 519 9.02 -17.16 3.06
N ALA A 520 10.20 -16.70 2.70
CA ALA A 520 10.51 -16.24 1.35
C ALA A 520 11.69 -17.04 0.78
N THR A 521 11.65 -17.32 -0.52
CA THR A 521 12.76 -17.91 -1.27
C THR A 521 13.29 -16.98 -2.34
N SER A 522 14.61 -16.92 -2.49
CA SER A 522 15.23 -16.20 -3.60
C SER A 522 14.86 -16.84 -4.94
N ILE A 523 14.67 -15.98 -5.95
CA ILE A 523 14.41 -16.36 -7.34
C ILE A 523 15.67 -16.83 -8.11
N ASN A 524 16.84 -16.82 -7.45
CA ASN A 524 18.10 -17.25 -8.05
C ASN A 524 18.31 -18.77 -7.94
N GLU A 525 19.32 -19.32 -8.62
CA GLU A 525 19.51 -20.77 -8.75
C GLU A 525 19.79 -21.49 -7.42
N ASN A 526 20.31 -20.76 -6.43
CA ASN A 526 20.68 -21.33 -5.14
C ASN A 526 19.48 -21.45 -4.19
N LYS A 527 18.28 -20.97 -4.58
CA LYS A 527 17.01 -21.07 -3.83
C LYS A 527 17.18 -20.92 -2.31
N MET A 528 17.86 -19.86 -1.91
CA MET A 528 18.03 -19.53 -0.49
C MET A 528 16.67 -19.21 0.13
N THR A 529 16.38 -19.82 1.28
CA THR A 529 15.17 -19.57 2.09
C THR A 529 15.49 -18.57 3.20
N SER A 530 14.50 -17.75 3.57
CA SER A 530 14.59 -16.87 4.73
C SER A 530 14.43 -17.60 6.07
N ASN A 531 14.46 -16.85 7.17
CA ASN A 531 13.81 -17.29 8.41
C ASN A 531 12.32 -17.54 8.18
N VAL A 532 11.72 -18.30 9.09
CA VAL A 532 10.29 -18.62 9.10
C VAL A 532 9.61 -17.79 10.17
N GLU A 533 8.53 -17.10 9.79
CA GLU A 533 7.63 -16.47 10.75
C GLU A 533 6.41 -17.37 10.97
N THR A 534 5.95 -17.43 12.22
CA THR A 534 4.91 -18.36 12.64
C THR A 534 3.65 -17.61 13.04
N LEU A 535 2.58 -17.88 12.31
CA LEU A 535 1.28 -17.24 12.43
C LEU A 535 0.27 -18.17 13.11
N THR A 536 -0.56 -17.60 13.99
CA THR A 536 -1.81 -18.22 14.47
C THR A 536 -2.93 -17.20 14.37
N SER A 537 -4.19 -17.65 14.32
CA SER A 537 -5.33 -16.73 14.22
C SER A 537 -6.29 -16.86 15.38
N THR A 538 -6.79 -15.72 15.87
CA THR A 538 -7.77 -15.64 16.95
C THR A 538 -8.93 -14.71 16.54
N TYR A 539 -10.04 -14.70 17.26
CA TYR A 539 -11.11 -13.72 16.99
C TYR A 539 -10.64 -12.30 17.33
N VAL A 540 -10.48 -12.03 18.62
CA VAL A 540 -9.94 -10.78 19.16
C VAL A 540 -9.09 -11.12 20.36
N ARG A 541 -7.94 -10.46 20.46
CA ARG A 541 -7.06 -10.67 21.60
C ARG A 541 -7.57 -9.87 22.79
N LYS A 542 -8.20 -10.57 23.73
CA LYS A 542 -8.79 -9.96 24.94
C LYS A 542 -7.76 -9.34 25.87
N GLU A 543 -6.55 -9.90 25.93
CA GLU A 543 -5.48 -9.45 26.82
C GLU A 543 -4.11 -9.56 26.17
N PHE A 544 -3.29 -8.53 26.37
CA PHE A 544 -1.92 -8.47 25.87
C PHE A 544 -1.08 -7.48 26.68
N SER A 545 0.25 -7.58 26.59
CA SER A 545 1.18 -6.67 27.27
C SER A 545 1.98 -5.84 26.26
N VAL A 546 2.09 -4.54 26.52
CA VAL A 546 2.86 -3.58 25.72
C VAL A 546 3.68 -2.74 26.68
N MET A 547 4.99 -2.68 26.45
CA MET A 547 5.92 -1.86 27.26
C MET A 547 5.81 -2.09 28.79
N GLY A 548 5.49 -3.32 29.22
CA GLY A 548 5.36 -3.68 30.63
C GLY A 548 3.96 -3.49 31.23
N THR A 549 3.02 -2.85 30.52
CA THR A 549 1.62 -2.73 30.94
C THR A 549 0.78 -3.81 30.28
N THR A 550 0.00 -4.55 31.07
CA THR A 550 -0.95 -5.55 30.55
C THR A 550 -2.33 -4.93 30.40
N PHE A 551 -2.77 -4.79 29.16
CA PHE A 551 -4.09 -4.30 28.77
C PHE A 551 -5.04 -5.47 28.56
N SER A 552 -6.30 -5.30 28.96
CA SER A 552 -7.37 -6.23 28.61
C SER A 552 -8.69 -5.52 28.39
N LEU A 553 -9.52 -6.06 27.51
CA LEU A 553 -10.92 -5.63 27.39
C LEU A 553 -11.69 -6.04 28.65
N SER A 554 -12.58 -5.16 29.12
CA SER A 554 -13.42 -5.49 30.29
C SER A 554 -14.45 -6.57 29.96
N GLU A 555 -15.00 -7.23 30.98
CA GLU A 555 -16.09 -8.21 30.80
C GLU A 555 -17.34 -7.58 30.17
N LEU A 556 -17.59 -6.28 30.42
CA LEU A 556 -18.69 -5.50 29.83
C LEU A 556 -18.67 -5.58 28.30
N MET A 557 -17.47 -5.57 27.70
CA MET A 557 -17.29 -5.56 26.24
C MET A 557 -17.87 -6.79 25.57
N PHE A 558 -18.09 -7.87 26.32
CA PHE A 558 -18.56 -9.16 25.84
C PHE A 558 -19.89 -9.61 26.49
N ASP A 559 -20.55 -8.75 27.27
CA ASP A 559 -21.80 -9.11 27.94
C ASP A 559 -23.01 -8.91 27.01
N ASN A 560 -23.55 -10.02 26.53
CA ASN A 560 -24.70 -10.07 25.64
C ASN A 560 -26.02 -9.57 26.26
N LYS A 561 -26.04 -9.22 27.57
CA LYS A 561 -27.23 -8.71 28.27
C LYS A 561 -27.31 -7.19 28.28
N ILE A 562 -26.29 -6.49 27.78
CA ILE A 562 -26.25 -5.03 27.78
C ILE A 562 -26.99 -4.49 26.55
N ASN A 563 -27.92 -3.56 26.77
CA ASN A 563 -28.69 -2.93 25.70
C ASN A 563 -27.88 -1.88 24.91
N ASN A 564 -26.78 -1.39 25.46
CA ASN A 564 -25.89 -0.41 24.86
C ASN A 564 -24.64 -1.09 24.30
N TYR A 565 -24.49 -1.02 22.98
CA TYR A 565 -23.38 -1.63 22.27
C TYR A 565 -23.00 -0.78 21.06
N VAL A 566 -21.79 -1.00 20.57
CA VAL A 566 -21.33 -0.48 19.27
C VAL A 566 -21.00 -1.66 18.37
N PHE A 567 -21.32 -1.52 17.08
CA PHE A 567 -21.07 -2.56 16.09
C PHE A 567 -19.82 -2.22 15.29
N GLU A 568 -18.84 -3.11 15.30
CA GLU A 568 -17.61 -2.93 14.54
C GLU A 568 -17.10 -4.28 14.03
N ASP A 569 -16.73 -4.33 12.74
CA ASP A 569 -16.19 -5.51 12.06
C ASP A 569 -17.03 -6.80 12.18
N GLY A 570 -18.36 -6.66 12.31
CA GLY A 570 -19.26 -7.81 12.46
C GLY A 570 -19.45 -8.28 13.90
N ALA A 571 -18.84 -7.60 14.88
CA ALA A 571 -18.98 -7.90 16.30
C ALA A 571 -19.73 -6.77 17.05
N MET A 572 -20.50 -7.17 18.07
CA MET A 572 -21.10 -6.26 19.04
C MET A 572 -20.16 -6.10 20.22
N TRP A 573 -19.89 -4.85 20.59
CA TRP A 573 -19.04 -4.47 21.70
C TRP A 573 -19.86 -3.73 22.74
N GLY A 574 -19.96 -4.27 23.95
CA GLY A 574 -20.68 -3.63 25.04
C GLY A 574 -20.02 -2.31 25.44
N VAL A 575 -20.83 -1.26 25.60
CA VAL A 575 -20.38 0.07 26.07
C VAL A 575 -21.12 0.44 27.35
N GLY A 576 -20.47 1.26 28.18
CA GLY A 576 -20.97 1.61 29.51
C GLY A 576 -20.71 3.06 29.87
N THR A 577 -21.43 3.54 30.87
CA THR A 577 -21.02 4.76 31.59
C THR A 577 -19.69 4.53 32.28
N TRP A 578 -18.99 5.61 32.64
CA TRP A 578 -17.70 5.50 33.30
C TRP A 578 -17.75 4.59 34.55
N GLN A 579 -18.81 4.71 35.36
CA GLN A 579 -19.00 3.89 36.55
C GLN A 579 -19.17 2.39 36.22
N GLN A 580 -19.93 2.06 35.17
CA GLN A 580 -20.12 0.68 34.71
C GLN A 580 -18.81 0.08 34.20
N SER A 581 -18.07 0.86 33.41
CA SER A 581 -16.76 0.50 32.88
C SER A 581 -15.72 0.29 33.97
N ASN A 582 -15.66 1.19 34.96
CA ASN A 582 -14.77 1.07 36.11
C ASN A 582 -15.10 -0.17 36.95
N ALA A 583 -16.39 -0.38 37.27
CA ALA A 583 -16.83 -1.58 37.99
C ALA A 583 -16.52 -2.86 37.21
N SER A 584 -16.68 -2.86 35.88
CA SER A 584 -16.35 -4.01 35.04
C SER A 584 -14.86 -4.35 35.06
N CYS A 585 -13.98 -3.36 35.04
CA CYS A 585 -12.54 -3.61 35.22
C CYS A 585 -12.21 -4.14 36.62
N GLN A 586 -12.87 -3.64 37.66
CA GLN A 586 -12.68 -4.12 39.03
C GLN A 586 -13.10 -5.59 39.20
N LEU A 587 -14.11 -6.06 38.47
CA LEU A 587 -14.49 -7.48 38.45
C LEU A 587 -13.38 -8.40 37.91
N LEU A 588 -12.52 -7.88 37.03
CA LEU A 588 -11.32 -8.57 36.55
C LEU A 588 -10.13 -8.48 37.52
N GLY A 589 -10.29 -7.82 38.67
CA GLY A 589 -9.18 -7.47 39.57
C GLY A 589 -8.24 -6.42 38.96
N LYS A 590 -8.75 -5.57 38.08
CA LYS A 590 -8.00 -4.56 37.32
C LYS A 590 -8.62 -3.18 37.50
N ARG A 591 -7.93 -2.14 37.01
CA ARG A 591 -8.47 -0.77 36.93
C ARG A 591 -8.64 -0.33 35.49
N LEU A 592 -9.43 0.71 35.25
CA LEU A 592 -9.41 1.39 33.94
C LEU A 592 -7.99 1.90 33.64
N ALA A 593 -7.62 1.85 32.37
CA ALA A 593 -6.39 2.45 31.87
C ALA A 593 -6.40 3.97 32.13
N THR A 594 -5.22 4.55 32.35
CA THR A 594 -5.05 6.01 32.32
C THR A 594 -4.99 6.49 30.86
N GLU A 595 -5.25 7.78 30.64
CA GLU A 595 -5.01 8.44 29.36
C GLU A 595 -3.57 8.23 28.88
N TYR A 596 -2.59 8.36 29.79
CA TYR A 596 -1.18 8.17 29.49
C TYR A 596 -0.86 6.74 29.00
N GLU A 597 -1.41 5.72 29.65
CA GLU A 597 -1.24 4.32 29.23
C GLU A 597 -1.86 4.05 27.86
N LEU A 598 -3.04 4.60 27.59
CA LEU A 598 -3.69 4.48 26.28
C LEU A 598 -2.94 5.23 25.17
N ASN A 599 -2.32 6.38 25.48
CA ASN A 599 -1.43 7.08 24.55
C ASN A 599 -0.16 6.27 24.23
N ILE A 600 0.44 5.61 25.24
CA ILE A 600 1.56 4.69 25.01
C ILE A 600 1.12 3.55 24.10
N LEU A 601 -0.05 2.96 24.37
CA LEU A 601 -0.59 1.87 23.58
C LEU A 601 -0.76 2.26 22.10
N GLN A 602 -1.42 3.40 21.85
CA GLN A 602 -1.63 3.97 20.51
C GLN A 602 -0.30 4.34 19.81
N THR A 603 0.71 4.79 20.56
CA THR A 603 2.01 5.16 19.96
C THR A 603 2.84 3.91 19.63
N ALA A 604 2.83 2.92 20.52
CA ALA A 604 3.59 1.68 20.37
C ALA A 604 3.03 0.81 19.25
N ILE A 605 1.71 0.76 19.08
CA ILE A 605 1.02 -0.06 18.10
C ILE A 605 0.35 0.85 17.10
N ASP A 606 0.77 0.78 15.84
CA ASP A 606 0.31 1.71 14.80
C ASP A 606 -1.21 1.75 14.62
N ASP A 607 -1.84 0.57 14.59
CA ASP A 607 -3.29 0.41 14.59
C ASP A 607 -3.67 -0.77 15.52
N ILE A 608 -4.34 -0.46 16.63
CA ILE A 608 -4.76 -1.47 17.61
C ILE A 608 -5.86 -2.41 17.06
N LYS A 609 -6.67 -1.92 16.12
CA LYS A 609 -7.70 -2.70 15.43
C LYS A 609 -7.05 -3.77 14.58
N GLU A 610 -6.04 -3.42 13.79
CA GLU A 610 -5.31 -4.39 12.97
C GLU A 610 -4.42 -5.32 13.80
N ALA A 611 -3.79 -4.80 14.85
CA ALA A 611 -2.90 -5.59 15.69
C ALA A 611 -3.62 -6.60 16.59
N TYR A 612 -4.72 -6.19 17.23
CA TYR A 612 -5.38 -6.96 18.30
C TYR A 612 -6.88 -7.20 18.08
N GLY A 613 -7.51 -6.54 17.12
CA GLY A 613 -8.94 -6.63 16.85
C GLY A 613 -9.79 -5.81 17.82
N TRP A 614 -9.20 -4.82 18.49
CA TRP A 614 -9.93 -3.93 19.40
C TRP A 614 -10.74 -2.91 18.58
N PRO A 615 -12.01 -2.63 18.95
CA PRO A 615 -12.83 -1.64 18.26
C PRO A 615 -12.27 -0.22 18.45
N VAL A 616 -12.31 0.61 17.42
CA VAL A 616 -11.81 2.01 17.47
C VAL A 616 -12.83 3.03 16.99
N ASN A 617 -14.02 2.60 16.57
CA ASN A 617 -15.11 3.50 16.15
C ASN A 617 -15.76 4.25 17.34
N THR A 618 -15.32 4.03 18.57
CA THR A 618 -15.83 4.66 19.79
C THR A 618 -14.70 4.87 20.79
N ASN A 619 -14.87 5.81 21.73
CA ASN A 619 -13.83 6.12 22.72
C ASN A 619 -13.75 5.04 23.80
N TYR A 620 -12.63 5.03 24.54
CA TYR A 620 -12.38 4.19 25.71
C TYR A 620 -12.34 5.06 26.96
N TRP A 621 -13.07 4.67 28.01
CA TRP A 621 -12.98 5.34 29.30
C TRP A 621 -11.61 5.20 29.95
N THR A 622 -11.18 6.26 30.64
CA THR A 622 -9.93 6.28 31.40
C THR A 622 -10.18 6.50 32.89
N ASN A 623 -9.24 6.14 33.76
CA ASN A 623 -9.31 6.51 35.18
C ASN A 623 -8.68 7.87 35.50
N THR A 624 -8.24 8.62 34.49
CA THR A 624 -7.56 9.90 34.68
C THR A 624 -8.53 10.95 35.22
N ALA A 625 -8.11 11.68 36.25
CA ALA A 625 -8.94 12.67 36.93
C ALA A 625 -9.36 13.80 35.97
N SER A 626 -10.60 14.28 36.13
CA SER A 626 -11.19 15.40 35.40
C SER A 626 -11.99 16.32 36.33
N GLU A 627 -12.75 17.25 35.77
CA GLU A 627 -13.71 18.11 36.48
C GLU A 627 -14.77 17.27 37.23
N THR A 628 -15.40 17.84 38.26
CA THR A 628 -16.51 17.18 38.98
C THR A 628 -17.64 16.83 38.01
N ASP A 629 -18.07 15.56 38.02
CA ASP A 629 -19.13 14.96 37.18
C ASP A 629 -18.77 14.78 35.68
N LYS A 630 -17.48 14.81 35.34
CA LYS A 630 -16.98 14.48 33.99
C LYS A 630 -15.81 13.50 34.06
N HIS A 631 -15.61 12.77 32.98
CA HIS A 631 -14.54 11.79 32.86
C HIS A 631 -13.82 11.92 31.52
N ILE A 632 -12.55 11.49 31.50
CA ILE A 632 -11.75 11.49 30.29
C ILE A 632 -11.94 10.16 29.55
N SER A 633 -12.25 10.25 28.26
CA SER A 633 -12.18 9.13 27.32
C SER A 633 -11.11 9.37 26.27
N LYS A 634 -10.67 8.30 25.59
CA LYS A 634 -9.63 8.34 24.56
C LYS A 634 -10.09 7.58 23.32
N ASN A 635 -9.97 8.20 22.15
CA ASN A 635 -10.12 7.50 20.88
C ASN A 635 -8.81 6.82 20.49
N LEU A 636 -8.84 5.53 20.17
CA LEU A 636 -7.65 4.74 19.85
C LEU A 636 -7.38 4.56 18.35
N THR A 637 -8.09 5.27 17.46
CA THR A 637 -7.69 5.39 16.04
C THR A 637 -6.31 6.06 15.94
N HIS A 638 -5.60 5.91 14.82
CA HIS A 638 -4.25 6.49 14.64
C HIS A 638 -4.15 7.99 14.99
N SER A 639 -5.23 8.77 14.77
CA SER A 639 -5.30 10.21 15.06
C SER A 639 -6.22 10.56 16.24
N GLY A 640 -6.65 9.57 17.01
CA GLY A 640 -7.64 9.77 18.06
C GLY A 640 -7.11 10.59 19.23
N GLU A 641 -7.87 11.61 19.63
CA GLU A 641 -7.58 12.46 20.79
C GLU A 641 -8.34 12.01 22.04
N SER A 642 -8.11 12.72 23.15
CA SER A 642 -8.84 12.52 24.41
C SER A 642 -9.96 13.56 24.54
N TYR A 643 -11.07 13.16 25.15
CA TYR A 643 -12.25 13.99 25.31
C TYR A 643 -12.69 14.02 26.76
N THR A 644 -13.18 15.17 27.22
CA THR A 644 -13.86 15.28 28.51
C THR A 644 -15.35 15.13 28.28
N GLU A 645 -15.93 14.09 28.86
CA GLU A 645 -17.30 13.66 28.59
C GLU A 645 -18.11 13.52 29.88
N GLU A 646 -19.43 13.69 29.77
CA GLU A 646 -20.37 13.60 30.88
C GLU A 646 -20.61 12.13 31.28
N ASP A 647 -20.97 11.87 32.54
CA ASP A 647 -21.22 10.52 33.10
C ASP A 647 -22.29 9.70 32.37
N THR A 648 -23.15 10.35 31.58
CA THR A 648 -24.21 9.71 30.80
C THR A 648 -23.74 9.16 29.45
N THR A 649 -22.49 9.43 29.06
CA THR A 649 -21.89 8.96 27.81
C THR A 649 -21.58 7.47 27.90
N PHE A 650 -21.68 6.76 26.78
CA PHE A 650 -21.37 5.33 26.71
C PHE A 650 -20.10 5.11 25.89
N ASN A 651 -19.08 4.53 26.52
CA ASN A 651 -17.81 4.25 25.86
C ASN A 651 -17.33 2.83 26.18
N LEU A 652 -16.32 2.41 25.42
CA LEU A 652 -15.62 1.15 25.58
C LEU A 652 -14.75 1.19 26.84
N SER A 653 -14.31 0.01 27.28
CA SER A 653 -13.60 -0.14 28.55
C SER A 653 -12.32 -0.96 28.36
N ALA A 654 -11.17 -0.31 28.57
CA ALA A 654 -9.87 -0.95 28.58
C ALA A 654 -9.34 -0.98 30.02
N CYS A 655 -9.05 -2.19 30.50
CA CYS A 655 -8.54 -2.42 31.83
C CYS A 655 -7.03 -2.65 31.79
N VAL A 656 -6.33 -2.28 32.86
CA VAL A 656 -4.91 -2.56 33.05
C VAL A 656 -4.68 -3.27 34.38
N THR A 657 -3.76 -4.23 34.37
CA THR A 657 -3.32 -4.91 35.59
C THR A 657 -2.43 -3.97 36.41
N GLU A 658 -2.66 -3.86 37.71
CA GLU A 658 -1.77 -3.10 38.59
C GLU A 658 -0.41 -3.78 38.67
N THR A 659 0.64 -3.09 38.25
CA THR A 659 2.02 -3.46 38.58
C THR A 659 2.30 -2.99 40.01
N ASN A 660 2.45 -3.94 40.93
CA ASN A 660 2.91 -3.66 42.31
C ASN A 660 4.30 -3.04 42.34
#